data_AF-A0A835W4L2-F1
#
_entry.id   AF-A0A835W4L2-F1
#
_cell.length_a   1.000
_cell.length_b   1.000
_cell.length_c   1.000
_cell.angle_alpha   90.00
_cell.angle_beta   90.00
_cell.angle_gamma   90.00
#
_symmetry.space_group_name_H-M   'P 1'
#
loop_
_entity.id
_entity.type
_entity.pdbx_description
1 polymer ?
#
loop_
_entity_poly.entity_id
_entity_poly.type
_entity_poly.pdbx_seq_one_letter_code
_entity_poly.pdbx_strand_id
1 'polypeptide(L)'
;MLTAVTITGPASWVAAGSEWHSFAFTPSPLGLVAPNSQGKEPAFFGFRPCAAPPACIPPELVSPALRHIPEAVAAASEPPTSMGDADSRMCGAVLKLLELGSALFSTEADRQAAFRDWHNSVFAELLGEIRLPASSAPRLHDGMLTCRGRGQRLFAAVLLACTHDVGSAQPLVQALRYYQMHYEDGKCWANDLVCRAHPLPALLLLLEGPRLSIHAVWTIYQNRVGYAPLTPSYYLANAAHDSASLWKLTAVLAAYKRTVQELLAEYASRQELERAELERMADLRTKANTVLVVPPAGEPPHLAARPSSLPYSLLDPTLGLYDIAYHGVGQQHALLYEARQQPQQQQQMEDGGGGGGGGGGGGGDRHVLVKFVEGRYGGQVHEAWHRAGVAPALYHWHRLPGRARYRMVVMQRLRREDGWMPLAEALAACDGGGGGSSTASAAAGGGGGGGGGGRSREAIRQAVRAALQVAHAAPLARSAAAELLAQPWGHGGSAGAFISSAGDPSQPGDGGAVSGTAHGRKTVHGDIRRPNIMVRWLNDDLRPIAGAAGASSSTGAPSQSDLAAGSSRDAQVASGGGGEGGGAAAAADADVAQVQVHFIDFDWAGVEGEGTCRYPLLLSPYIAWPAGVLPGGEMRQQHDTDLLEMELQRTR
;
A
#
# COMPACT_ATOMS: atom_id res chain seq x y z
N MET A 1 -9.75 -20.04 -30.71
CA MET A 1 -9.18 -19.35 -31.87
C MET A 1 -9.75 -17.94 -31.87
N LEU A 2 -8.96 -16.95 -31.46
CA LEU A 2 -9.34 -15.54 -31.48
C LEU A 2 -8.40 -14.82 -32.44
N THR A 3 -9.00 -14.05 -33.36
CA THR A 3 -8.35 -13.45 -34.52
C THR A 3 -7.66 -12.17 -34.11
N ALA A 4 -6.36 -12.07 -34.36
CA ALA A 4 -5.60 -10.83 -34.20
C ALA A 4 -6.21 -9.75 -35.11
N VAL A 5 -6.69 -8.64 -34.53
CA VAL A 5 -7.11 -7.47 -35.29
C VAL A 5 -5.99 -6.46 -35.26
N THR A 6 -5.27 -6.35 -36.38
CA THR A 6 -4.41 -5.19 -36.65
C THR A 6 -5.32 -3.99 -36.87
N ILE A 7 -5.41 -3.09 -35.88
CA ILE A 7 -6.28 -1.92 -35.94
C ILE A 7 -5.60 -0.84 -36.81
N THR A 8 -6.02 -0.75 -38.06
CA THR A 8 -5.60 0.31 -39.01
C THR A 8 -6.61 1.48 -39.09
N GLY A 9 -7.68 1.47 -38.26
CA GLY A 9 -8.76 2.46 -38.28
C GLY A 9 -8.67 3.56 -37.21
N PRO A 10 -9.50 4.63 -37.32
CA PRO A 10 -9.57 5.73 -36.34
C PRO A 10 -9.95 5.24 -34.93
N ALA A 11 -9.48 5.91 -33.87
CA ALA A 11 -9.79 5.51 -32.48
C ALA A 11 -11.31 5.45 -32.17
N SER A 12 -12.12 6.25 -32.87
CA SER A 12 -13.58 6.22 -32.80
C SER A 12 -14.19 4.90 -33.31
N TRP A 13 -13.56 4.23 -34.27
CA TRP A 13 -13.98 2.89 -34.74
C TRP A 13 -13.69 1.80 -33.71
N VAL A 14 -12.59 1.91 -32.96
CA VAL A 14 -12.27 0.99 -31.84
C VAL A 14 -13.36 1.08 -30.77
N ALA A 15 -13.80 2.30 -30.44
CA ALA A 15 -14.84 2.51 -29.44
C ALA A 15 -16.22 2.00 -29.91
N ALA A 16 -16.54 2.13 -31.19
CA ALA A 16 -17.85 1.76 -31.75
C ALA A 16 -18.01 0.28 -32.13
N GLY A 17 -16.90 -0.43 -32.42
CA GLY A 17 -16.94 -1.80 -32.95
C GLY A 17 -16.21 -2.86 -32.12
N SER A 18 -15.50 -2.50 -31.04
CA SER A 18 -14.82 -3.50 -30.22
C SER A 18 -15.73 -4.05 -29.12
N GLU A 19 -15.73 -5.38 -28.94
CA GLU A 19 -16.13 -6.02 -27.69
C GLU A 19 -15.12 -5.63 -26.62
N TRP A 20 -15.09 -4.37 -26.17
CA TRP A 20 -14.01 -3.84 -25.33
C TRP A 20 -13.85 -4.63 -24.01
N HIS A 21 -14.93 -5.30 -23.55
CA HIS A 21 -14.94 -6.26 -22.45
C HIS A 21 -13.95 -7.42 -22.64
N SER A 22 -13.60 -7.78 -23.88
CA SER A 22 -12.55 -8.75 -24.20
C SER A 22 -11.13 -8.24 -23.89
N PHE A 23 -10.93 -6.91 -23.83
CA PHE A 23 -9.68 -6.26 -23.43
C PHE A 23 -9.67 -5.83 -21.96
N ALA A 24 -10.81 -5.88 -21.28
CA ALA A 24 -10.88 -5.77 -19.83
C ALA A 24 -10.36 -7.07 -19.22
N PHE A 25 -9.32 -6.99 -18.40
CA PHE A 25 -8.72 -8.16 -17.78
C PHE A 25 -9.75 -8.94 -16.96
N THR A 26 -10.05 -10.18 -17.38
CA THR A 26 -10.77 -11.16 -16.57
C THR A 26 -9.74 -11.93 -15.73
N PRO A 27 -9.70 -11.73 -14.41
CA PRO A 27 -8.82 -12.51 -13.57
C PRO A 27 -9.26 -13.97 -13.57
N SER A 28 -8.35 -14.87 -13.94
CA SER A 28 -8.53 -16.29 -13.64
C SER A 28 -8.47 -16.48 -12.12
N PRO A 29 -9.45 -17.16 -11.49
CA PRO A 29 -9.48 -17.37 -10.04
C PRO A 29 -8.28 -18.18 -9.50
N LEU A 30 -7.49 -18.79 -10.38
CA LEU A 30 -6.30 -19.58 -10.03
C LEU A 30 -4.98 -18.80 -10.18
N GLY A 31 -5.00 -17.52 -10.56
CA GLY A 31 -3.77 -16.77 -10.84
C GLY A 31 -2.97 -17.31 -12.04
N LEU A 32 -3.50 -18.34 -12.72
CA LEU A 32 -2.94 -18.89 -13.94
C LEU A 32 -3.16 -17.88 -15.06
N VAL A 33 -2.03 -17.39 -15.55
CA VAL A 33 -1.79 -16.59 -16.76
C VAL A 33 -3.00 -16.56 -17.68
N ALA A 34 -3.62 -15.38 -17.81
CA ALA A 34 -4.67 -15.17 -18.81
C ALA A 34 -4.15 -15.61 -20.19
N PRO A 35 -4.99 -16.17 -21.08
CA PRO A 35 -4.58 -16.69 -22.39
C PRO A 35 -3.87 -15.66 -23.32
N ASN A 36 -3.83 -14.38 -22.93
CA ASN A 36 -3.11 -13.29 -23.59
C ASN A 36 -1.66 -13.07 -23.07
N SER A 37 -0.93 -14.15 -22.82
CA SER A 37 0.41 -14.18 -22.22
C SER A 37 1.51 -13.47 -23.03
N GLN A 38 1.27 -13.10 -24.29
CA GLN A 38 2.28 -12.43 -25.13
C GLN A 38 2.35 -10.90 -24.96
N GLY A 39 1.44 -10.27 -24.21
CA GLY A 39 1.52 -8.82 -23.93
C GLY A 39 1.34 -7.88 -25.15
N LYS A 40 1.02 -8.42 -26.34
CA LYS A 40 0.96 -7.67 -27.60
C LYS A 40 -0.32 -6.84 -27.78
N GLU A 41 -1.43 -7.27 -27.20
CA GLU A 41 -2.71 -6.59 -27.35
C GLU A 41 -2.89 -5.45 -26.33
N PRO A 42 -3.57 -4.35 -26.68
CA PRO A 42 -3.89 -3.29 -25.73
C PRO A 42 -4.77 -3.82 -24.59
N ALA A 43 -4.52 -3.39 -23.35
CA ALA A 43 -5.49 -3.58 -22.26
C ALA A 43 -5.54 -2.40 -21.31
N PHE A 44 -6.76 -2.15 -20.84
CA PHE A 44 -7.11 -1.08 -19.92
C PHE A 44 -7.55 -1.67 -18.59
N PHE A 45 -6.93 -1.21 -17.51
CA PHE A 45 -7.25 -1.64 -16.16
C PHE A 45 -7.90 -0.46 -15.46
N GLY A 46 -9.15 -0.63 -15.06
CA GLY A 46 -9.81 0.32 -14.17
C GLY A 46 -9.44 -0.02 -12.74
N PHE A 47 -9.21 1.00 -11.90
CA PHE A 47 -9.11 0.79 -10.46
C PHE A 47 -10.40 0.12 -9.94
N ARG A 48 -10.23 -1.10 -9.42
CA ARG A 48 -11.29 -1.87 -8.77
C ARG A 48 -10.75 -2.27 -7.40
N PRO A 49 -11.25 -1.67 -6.30
CA PRO A 49 -10.81 -2.00 -4.94
C PRO A 49 -10.88 -3.50 -4.61
N CYS A 50 -11.75 -4.25 -5.31
CA CYS A 50 -12.08 -5.64 -5.00
C CYS A 50 -11.68 -6.68 -6.07
N ALA A 51 -11.00 -6.30 -7.15
CA ALA A 51 -10.56 -7.26 -8.18
C ALA A 51 -9.10 -7.71 -7.97
N ALA A 52 -8.71 -8.84 -8.56
CA ALA A 52 -7.41 -9.53 -8.41
C ALA A 52 -6.16 -8.63 -8.67
N PRO A 53 -4.91 -9.14 -8.51
CA PRO A 53 -3.74 -8.36 -8.09
C PRO A 53 -3.63 -7.00 -8.78
N PRO A 54 -3.34 -5.91 -8.05
CA PRO A 54 -3.70 -4.56 -8.46
C PRO A 54 -2.85 -4.14 -9.66
N ALA A 55 -3.34 -4.49 -10.84
CA ALA A 55 -2.92 -3.85 -12.07
C ALA A 55 -3.12 -2.33 -11.92
N CYS A 56 -4.14 -1.91 -11.17
CA CYS A 56 -4.35 -0.54 -10.72
C CYS A 56 -4.32 -0.40 -9.21
N ILE A 57 -3.58 0.60 -8.74
CA ILE A 57 -3.54 1.06 -7.35
C ILE A 57 -4.31 2.39 -7.24
N PRO A 58 -4.62 2.86 -6.02
CA PRO A 58 -5.16 4.21 -5.80
C PRO A 58 -4.32 5.28 -6.50
N PRO A 59 -4.94 6.26 -7.18
CA PRO A 59 -4.22 7.24 -8.00
C PRO A 59 -3.21 8.07 -7.21
N GLU A 60 -3.49 8.38 -5.94
CA GLU A 60 -2.56 9.09 -5.07
C GLU A 60 -1.28 8.29 -4.73
N LEU A 61 -1.27 6.97 -4.95
CA LEU A 61 -0.07 6.13 -4.85
C LEU A 61 0.70 6.05 -6.16
N VAL A 62 0.08 6.45 -7.29
CA VAL A 62 0.76 6.58 -8.59
C VAL A 62 1.54 7.89 -8.63
N SER A 63 0.89 9.00 -8.26
CA SER A 63 1.54 10.30 -8.05
C SER A 63 0.81 11.07 -6.96
N PRO A 64 1.54 11.74 -6.05
CA PRO A 64 0.94 12.56 -5.00
C PRO A 64 0.12 13.73 -5.57
N ALA A 65 0.37 14.17 -6.80
CA ALA A 65 -0.38 15.25 -7.45
C ALA A 65 -1.86 14.88 -7.68
N LEU A 66 -2.17 13.60 -7.85
CA LEU A 66 -3.51 13.15 -8.20
C LEU A 66 -4.51 13.21 -7.02
N ARG A 67 -4.02 13.46 -5.79
CA ARG A 67 -4.87 13.52 -4.57
C ARG A 67 -5.80 14.74 -4.52
N HIS A 68 -5.42 15.85 -5.14
CA HIS A 68 -6.11 17.13 -4.95
C HIS A 68 -7.56 17.08 -5.42
N ILE A 69 -7.81 16.39 -6.54
CA ILE A 69 -9.16 16.32 -7.14
C ILE A 69 -10.11 15.51 -6.24
N PRO A 70 -9.82 14.25 -5.84
CA PRO A 70 -10.66 13.52 -4.89
C PRO A 70 -10.87 14.27 -3.56
N GLU A 71 -9.85 14.96 -3.05
CA GLU A 71 -9.97 15.78 -1.83
C GLU A 71 -10.98 16.93 -2.03
N ALA A 72 -10.96 17.62 -3.18
CA ALA A 72 -11.92 18.67 -3.51
C ALA A 72 -13.34 18.13 -3.74
N VAL A 73 -13.46 16.93 -4.32
CA VAL A 73 -14.75 16.23 -4.46
C VAL A 73 -15.35 15.96 -3.08
N ALA A 74 -14.55 15.44 -2.14
CA ALA A 74 -14.99 15.09 -0.80
C ALA A 74 -15.24 16.29 0.14
N ALA A 75 -14.67 17.47 -0.16
CA ALA A 75 -14.88 18.68 0.62
C ALA A 75 -16.34 19.18 0.56
N ALA A 76 -16.75 20.07 1.49
CA ALA A 76 -18.04 20.73 1.41
C ALA A 76 -18.14 21.65 0.17
N SER A 77 -19.35 21.85 -0.35
CA SER A 77 -19.62 22.73 -1.50
C SER A 77 -19.93 24.15 -1.01
N GLU A 78 -18.92 24.88 -0.56
CA GLU A 78 -19.11 26.21 0.05
C GLU A 78 -18.27 27.28 -0.68
N PRO A 79 -18.77 28.52 -0.79
CA PRO A 79 -17.95 29.64 -1.22
C PRO A 79 -16.79 29.85 -0.25
N PRO A 80 -15.61 30.30 -0.73
CA PRO A 80 -14.54 30.70 0.17
C PRO A 80 -15.00 31.86 1.05
N THR A 81 -14.55 31.90 2.30
CA THR A 81 -14.87 32.96 3.27
C THR A 81 -14.41 34.34 2.83
N SER A 82 -13.38 34.41 1.97
CA SER A 82 -12.94 35.61 1.27
C SER A 82 -12.59 35.24 -0.17
N MET A 83 -13.14 35.96 -1.16
CA MET A 83 -12.87 35.71 -2.57
C MET A 83 -11.64 36.51 -3.03
N GLY A 84 -10.53 35.83 -3.30
CA GLY A 84 -9.35 36.45 -3.90
C GLY A 84 -9.43 36.51 -5.43
N ASP A 85 -8.49 37.21 -6.07
CA ASP A 85 -8.42 37.33 -7.54
C ASP A 85 -8.28 35.98 -8.26
N ALA A 86 -7.59 35.02 -7.63
CA ALA A 86 -7.46 33.67 -8.17
C ALA A 86 -8.81 32.92 -8.16
N ASP A 87 -9.57 33.05 -7.08
CA ASP A 87 -10.88 32.42 -6.93
C ASP A 87 -11.91 33.04 -7.86
N SER A 88 -11.88 34.37 -8.01
CA SER A 88 -12.74 35.09 -8.94
C SER A 88 -12.51 34.66 -10.40
N ARG A 89 -11.24 34.55 -10.83
CA ARG A 89 -10.92 34.05 -12.17
C ARG A 89 -11.32 32.59 -12.38
N MET A 90 -11.14 31.73 -11.38
CA MET A 90 -11.58 30.33 -11.46
C MET A 90 -13.11 30.22 -11.53
N CYS A 91 -13.83 31.00 -10.73
CA CYS A 91 -15.29 31.08 -10.80
C CYS A 91 -15.76 31.54 -12.18
N GLY A 92 -15.14 32.58 -12.75
CA GLY A 92 -15.41 33.03 -14.11
C GLY A 92 -15.15 31.95 -15.17
N ALA A 93 -14.11 31.13 -14.98
CA ALA A 93 -13.84 29.99 -15.85
C ALA A 93 -14.91 28.91 -15.79
N VAL A 94 -15.43 28.64 -14.59
CA VAL A 94 -16.52 27.69 -14.38
C VAL A 94 -17.81 28.19 -15.02
N LEU A 95 -18.15 29.48 -14.86
CA LEU A 95 -19.33 30.06 -15.50
C LEU A 95 -19.30 29.91 -17.03
N LYS A 96 -18.15 30.16 -17.66
CA LYS A 96 -17.95 29.90 -19.10
C LYS A 96 -18.10 28.43 -19.46
N LEU A 97 -17.65 27.51 -18.60
CA LEU A 97 -17.84 26.08 -18.81
C LEU A 97 -19.31 25.66 -18.71
N LEU A 98 -20.05 26.25 -17.78
CA LEU A 98 -21.49 26.01 -17.61
C LEU A 98 -22.29 26.56 -18.80
N GLU A 99 -21.89 27.71 -19.33
CA GLU A 99 -22.44 28.27 -20.57
C GLU A 99 -22.18 27.33 -21.75
N LEU A 100 -20.94 26.86 -21.91
CA LEU A 100 -20.58 25.88 -22.93
C LEU A 100 -21.39 24.59 -22.80
N GLY A 101 -21.53 24.05 -21.59
CA GLY A 101 -22.30 22.84 -21.33
C GLY A 101 -23.80 23.00 -21.59
N SER A 102 -24.31 24.24 -21.57
CA SER A 102 -25.71 24.57 -21.87
C SER A 102 -25.93 24.93 -23.35
N ALA A 103 -24.86 25.15 -24.12
CA ALA A 103 -24.95 25.53 -25.52
C ALA A 103 -25.39 24.37 -26.42
N LEU A 104 -26.12 24.71 -27.49
CA LEU A 104 -26.51 23.77 -28.54
C LEU A 104 -25.49 23.82 -29.67
N PHE A 105 -24.92 22.66 -30.01
CA PHE A 105 -23.96 22.52 -31.09
C PHE A 105 -24.56 21.73 -32.24
N SER A 106 -24.36 22.22 -33.46
CA SER A 106 -24.83 21.53 -34.67
C SER A 106 -24.02 20.26 -34.96
N THR A 107 -22.75 20.21 -34.55
CA THR A 107 -21.86 19.06 -34.78
C THR A 107 -20.98 18.75 -33.56
N GLU A 108 -20.43 17.52 -33.51
CA GLU A 108 -19.42 17.12 -32.51
C GLU A 108 -18.18 18.01 -32.57
N ALA A 109 -17.77 18.35 -33.79
CA ALA A 109 -16.57 19.14 -34.05
C ALA A 109 -16.70 20.55 -33.49
N ASP A 110 -17.87 21.18 -33.60
CA ASP A 110 -18.11 22.51 -33.04
C ASP A 110 -18.06 22.50 -31.52
N ARG A 111 -18.68 21.49 -30.88
CA ARG A 111 -18.58 21.32 -29.41
C ARG A 111 -17.15 21.08 -28.98
N GLN A 112 -16.43 20.21 -29.70
CA GLN A 112 -15.04 19.91 -29.41
C GLN A 112 -14.15 21.15 -29.57
N ALA A 113 -14.38 21.96 -30.61
CA ALA A 113 -13.66 23.21 -30.83
C ALA A 113 -13.94 24.21 -29.69
N ALA A 114 -15.21 24.40 -29.30
CA ALA A 114 -15.57 25.26 -28.17
C ALA A 114 -14.96 24.77 -26.85
N PHE A 115 -14.95 23.46 -26.60
CA PHE A 115 -14.38 22.89 -25.37
C PHE A 115 -12.86 23.05 -25.32
N ARG A 116 -12.19 22.84 -26.46
CA ARG A 116 -10.76 23.12 -26.61
C ARG A 116 -10.47 24.60 -26.43
N ASP A 117 -11.28 25.48 -27.02
CA ASP A 117 -11.10 26.93 -26.89
C ASP A 117 -11.27 27.37 -25.44
N TRP A 118 -12.30 26.89 -24.73
CA TRP A 118 -12.46 27.13 -23.30
C TRP A 118 -11.23 26.66 -22.50
N HIS A 119 -10.77 25.43 -22.71
CA HIS A 119 -9.60 24.91 -22.00
C HIS A 119 -8.33 25.72 -22.32
N ASN A 120 -8.11 26.06 -23.59
CA ASN A 120 -6.90 26.75 -24.03
C ASN A 120 -6.88 28.22 -23.67
N SER A 121 -7.99 28.95 -23.82
CA SER A 121 -8.04 30.38 -23.55
C SER A 121 -8.17 30.65 -22.06
N VAL A 122 -9.08 29.95 -21.39
CA VAL A 122 -9.42 30.24 -19.99
C VAL A 122 -8.46 29.53 -19.05
N PHE A 123 -8.10 28.28 -19.34
CA PHE A 123 -7.28 27.50 -18.43
C PHE A 123 -5.77 27.73 -18.61
N ALA A 124 -5.29 28.05 -19.82
CA ALA A 124 -3.87 28.37 -20.01
C ALA A 124 -3.48 29.68 -19.31
N GLU A 125 -4.35 30.70 -19.34
CA GLU A 125 -4.14 31.93 -18.55
C GLU A 125 -4.09 31.64 -17.06
N LEU A 126 -4.93 30.70 -16.58
CA LEU A 126 -4.97 30.30 -15.19
C LEU A 126 -3.76 29.47 -14.77
N LEU A 127 -3.17 28.65 -15.63
CA LEU A 127 -1.97 27.86 -15.33
C LEU A 127 -0.74 28.74 -15.05
N GLY A 128 -0.79 30.02 -15.42
CA GLY A 128 0.28 31.01 -15.23
C GLY A 128 1.47 30.78 -16.16
N GLU A 129 2.45 31.68 -16.14
CA GLU A 129 3.80 31.39 -16.63
C GLU A 129 4.37 30.26 -15.76
N ILE A 130 4.03 29.01 -16.06
CA ILE A 130 4.79 27.89 -15.54
C ILE A 130 6.21 28.13 -16.05
N ARG A 131 7.13 28.50 -15.14
CA ARG A 131 8.57 28.62 -15.41
C ARG A 131 9.13 27.22 -15.63
N LEU A 132 8.67 26.62 -16.71
CA LEU A 132 9.24 25.44 -17.32
C LEU A 132 10.67 25.84 -17.70
N PRO A 133 11.70 25.03 -17.38
CA PRO A 133 13.06 25.31 -17.84
C PRO A 133 13.02 25.59 -19.34
N ALA A 134 13.76 26.59 -19.80
CA ALA A 134 13.58 27.32 -21.07
C ALA A 134 13.42 26.46 -22.35
N SER A 135 13.64 25.14 -22.29
CA SER A 135 13.40 24.17 -23.36
C SER A 135 12.01 23.50 -23.37
N SER A 136 11.10 23.80 -22.43
CA SER A 136 9.90 22.98 -22.17
C SER A 136 8.55 23.71 -22.29
N ALA A 137 8.34 24.52 -23.34
CA ALA A 137 7.01 25.06 -23.62
C ALA A 137 6.00 23.93 -24.00
N PRO A 138 4.78 23.90 -23.42
CA PRO A 138 3.79 22.90 -23.76
C PRO A 138 3.30 23.09 -25.18
N ARG A 139 3.29 22.01 -25.97
CA ARG A 139 2.69 22.01 -27.32
C ARG A 139 1.36 21.28 -27.25
N LEU A 140 0.28 22.01 -27.53
CA LEU A 140 -1.06 21.47 -27.67
C LEU A 140 -1.20 20.83 -29.04
N HIS A 141 -0.99 19.52 -29.10
CA HIS A 141 -1.31 18.71 -30.27
C HIS A 141 -2.71 18.11 -30.03
N ASP A 142 -3.72 18.59 -30.75
CA ASP A 142 -5.09 18.08 -30.78
C ASP A 142 -5.77 17.73 -29.45
N GLY A 143 -5.77 18.67 -28.51
CA GLY A 143 -6.44 18.51 -27.21
C GLY A 143 -5.61 17.79 -26.16
N MET A 144 -4.31 17.57 -26.41
CA MET A 144 -3.38 17.04 -25.42
C MET A 144 -2.41 18.12 -24.95
N LEU A 145 -2.36 18.35 -23.64
CA LEU A 145 -1.31 19.16 -23.02
C LEU A 145 -0.10 18.26 -22.79
N THR A 146 1.03 18.61 -23.39
CA THR A 146 2.29 17.87 -23.25
C THR A 146 3.39 18.70 -22.64
N CYS A 147 4.29 18.08 -21.88
CA CYS A 147 5.56 18.65 -21.44
C CYS A 147 6.70 18.04 -22.25
N ARG A 148 7.68 18.86 -22.65
CA ARG A 148 8.86 18.38 -23.36
C ARG A 148 9.94 17.89 -22.39
N GLY A 149 10.52 16.75 -22.73
CA GLY A 149 11.52 15.99 -22.01
C GLY A 149 12.92 16.08 -22.60
N ARG A 150 13.90 15.50 -21.88
CA ARG A 150 15.26 15.25 -22.38
C ARG A 150 15.16 14.44 -23.67
N GLY A 151 15.85 14.88 -24.74
CA GLY A 151 15.80 14.21 -26.05
C GLY A 151 14.54 14.50 -26.89
N GLN A 152 13.86 15.63 -26.67
CA GLN A 152 12.67 16.07 -27.42
C GLN A 152 11.38 15.27 -27.17
N ARG A 153 11.40 14.27 -26.28
CA ARG A 153 10.22 13.45 -25.99
C ARG A 153 9.10 14.29 -25.37
N LEU A 154 7.84 13.97 -25.67
CA LEU A 154 6.68 14.67 -25.11
C LEU A 154 5.98 13.77 -24.09
N PHE A 155 5.76 14.27 -22.88
CA PHE A 155 4.99 13.62 -21.82
C PHE A 155 3.60 14.21 -21.75
N ALA A 156 2.56 13.37 -21.78
CA ALA A 156 1.19 13.85 -21.66
C ALA A 156 0.88 14.22 -20.19
N ALA A 157 0.31 15.40 -19.97
CA ALA A 157 -0.20 15.84 -18.68
C ALA A 157 -1.74 15.88 -18.66
N VAL A 158 -2.36 16.27 -19.77
CA VAL A 158 -3.82 16.32 -19.93
C VAL A 158 -4.20 15.81 -21.32
N LEU A 159 -5.26 15.03 -21.41
CA LEU A 159 -5.95 14.72 -22.66
C LEU A 159 -7.42 15.16 -22.56
N LEU A 160 -7.88 15.90 -23.55
CA LEU A 160 -9.27 16.31 -23.71
C LEU A 160 -9.98 15.35 -24.66
N ALA A 161 -11.07 14.75 -24.22
CA ALA A 161 -11.96 14.01 -25.10
C ALA A 161 -13.39 14.56 -24.99
N CYS A 162 -14.04 14.70 -26.14
CA CYS A 162 -15.37 15.27 -26.24
C CYS A 162 -16.19 14.41 -27.19
N THR A 163 -17.40 14.02 -26.79
CA THR A 163 -18.33 13.20 -27.60
C THR A 163 -19.78 13.59 -27.34
N HIS A 164 -20.70 13.08 -28.18
CA HIS A 164 -22.13 13.30 -27.98
C HIS A 164 -22.70 12.47 -26.81
N ASP A 165 -23.78 12.98 -26.18
CA ASP A 165 -24.57 12.25 -25.16
C ASP A 165 -25.33 11.05 -25.78
N VAL A 166 -25.51 11.07 -27.11
CA VAL A 166 -26.20 10.05 -27.91
C VAL A 166 -25.27 9.54 -29.00
N GLY A 167 -24.82 8.28 -28.88
CA GLY A 167 -23.91 7.64 -29.84
C GLY A 167 -23.32 6.34 -29.31
N SER A 168 -22.62 5.59 -30.17
CA SER A 168 -21.94 4.33 -29.82
C SER A 168 -20.49 4.51 -29.34
N ALA A 169 -19.94 5.73 -29.42
CA ALA A 169 -18.56 6.01 -29.02
C ALA A 169 -18.44 6.09 -27.49
N GLN A 170 -17.50 5.33 -26.92
CA GLN A 170 -17.11 5.39 -25.51
C GLN A 170 -15.92 6.35 -25.31
N PRO A 171 -16.13 7.55 -24.74
CA PRO A 171 -15.14 8.64 -24.75
C PRO A 171 -13.92 8.31 -23.90
N LEU A 172 -14.15 7.66 -22.75
CA LEU A 172 -13.10 7.15 -21.90
C LEU A 172 -12.20 6.15 -22.64
N VAL A 173 -12.79 5.17 -23.33
CA VAL A 173 -12.01 4.15 -24.08
C VAL A 173 -11.20 4.79 -25.19
N GLN A 174 -11.79 5.74 -25.91
CA GLN A 174 -11.09 6.49 -26.95
C GLN A 174 -9.92 7.31 -26.37
N ALA A 175 -10.13 7.99 -25.25
CA ALA A 175 -9.09 8.76 -24.56
C ALA A 175 -7.94 7.86 -24.05
N LEU A 176 -8.27 6.70 -23.47
CA LEU A 176 -7.29 5.70 -23.04
C LEU A 176 -6.47 5.17 -24.23
N ARG A 177 -7.11 4.95 -25.39
CA ARG A 177 -6.42 4.55 -26.61
C ARG A 177 -5.50 5.64 -27.14
N TYR A 178 -5.92 6.91 -27.14
CA TYR A 178 -5.04 8.02 -27.52
C TYR A 178 -3.84 8.14 -26.59
N TYR A 179 -4.04 8.02 -25.28
CA TYR A 179 -2.96 7.99 -24.30
C TYR A 179 -1.97 6.84 -24.59
N GLN A 180 -2.48 5.65 -24.90
CA GLN A 180 -1.64 4.48 -25.24
C GLN A 180 -0.86 4.68 -26.54
N MET A 181 -1.50 5.24 -27.59
CA MET A 181 -0.87 5.55 -28.87
C MET A 181 0.21 6.63 -28.73
N HIS A 182 0.00 7.64 -27.88
CA HIS A 182 1.01 8.66 -27.56
C HIS A 182 2.31 8.03 -27.02
N TYR A 183 2.19 6.92 -26.30
CA TYR A 183 3.30 6.12 -25.80
C TYR A 183 3.67 4.93 -26.70
N GLU A 184 3.41 5.08 -28.01
CA GLU A 184 3.80 4.15 -29.07
C GLU A 184 3.33 2.71 -28.82
N ASP A 185 2.14 2.53 -28.26
CA ASP A 185 1.60 1.21 -27.91
C ASP A 185 2.56 0.39 -27.03
N GLY A 186 3.19 1.08 -26.08
CA GLY A 186 4.10 0.48 -25.11
C GLY A 186 5.53 0.27 -25.63
N LYS A 187 5.83 0.57 -26.90
CA LYS A 187 7.22 0.49 -27.43
C LYS A 187 8.16 1.42 -26.68
N CYS A 188 7.66 2.56 -26.21
CA CYS A 188 8.43 3.50 -25.40
C CYS A 188 8.99 2.86 -24.13
N TRP A 189 8.30 1.88 -23.54
CA TRP A 189 8.78 1.15 -22.36
C TRP A 189 10.11 0.42 -22.64
N ALA A 190 10.23 -0.17 -23.82
CA ALA A 190 11.42 -0.91 -24.23
C ALA A 190 12.56 0.01 -24.69
N ASN A 191 12.23 1.17 -25.25
CA ASN A 191 13.21 2.04 -25.92
C ASN A 191 13.61 3.28 -25.11
N ASP A 192 12.84 3.62 -24.07
CA ASP A 192 13.01 4.86 -23.31
C ASP A 192 13.09 4.58 -21.81
N LEU A 193 14.22 4.98 -21.23
CA LEU A 193 14.52 4.74 -19.83
C LEU A 193 13.58 5.51 -18.89
N VAL A 194 13.18 6.73 -19.24
CA VAL A 194 12.26 7.54 -18.43
C VAL A 194 10.87 6.90 -18.44
N CYS A 195 10.40 6.45 -19.60
CA CYS A 195 9.13 5.72 -19.69
C CYS A 195 9.14 4.42 -18.87
N ARG A 196 10.27 3.71 -18.81
CA ARG A 196 10.43 2.52 -17.97
C ARG A 196 10.54 2.85 -16.48
N ALA A 197 11.13 3.98 -16.12
CA ALA A 197 11.32 4.41 -14.74
C ALA A 197 10.08 5.06 -14.11
N HIS A 198 9.14 5.58 -14.92
CA HIS A 198 8.03 6.42 -14.44
C HIS A 198 6.64 5.91 -14.87
N PRO A 199 5.61 5.98 -14.01
CA PRO A 199 4.25 5.60 -14.41
C PRO A 199 3.60 6.56 -15.43
N LEU A 200 4.18 7.73 -15.67
CA LEU A 200 3.70 8.74 -16.63
C LEU A 200 2.23 9.17 -16.39
N PRO A 201 1.86 9.58 -15.16
CA PRO A 201 0.49 9.93 -14.83
C PRO A 201 -0.02 11.16 -15.60
N ALA A 202 -1.22 11.06 -16.14
CA ALA A 202 -1.91 12.15 -16.82
C ALA A 202 -3.38 12.23 -16.39
N LEU A 203 -4.02 13.35 -16.74
CA LEU A 203 -5.46 13.56 -16.54
C LEU A 203 -6.21 13.39 -17.86
N LEU A 204 -7.36 12.74 -17.81
CA LEU A 204 -8.35 12.73 -18.88
C LEU A 204 -9.50 13.63 -18.48
N LEU A 205 -9.78 14.65 -19.29
CA LEU A 205 -10.92 15.53 -19.13
C LEU A 205 -11.95 15.17 -20.21
N LEU A 206 -13.05 14.53 -19.79
CA LEU A 206 -14.07 13.99 -20.67
C LEU A 206 -15.31 14.89 -20.65
N LEU A 207 -15.75 15.34 -21.82
CA LEU A 207 -17.01 16.04 -22.04
C LEU A 207 -17.96 15.16 -22.86
N GLU A 208 -18.90 14.51 -22.19
CA GLU A 208 -19.89 13.60 -22.80
C GLU A 208 -21.24 14.32 -22.87
N GLY A 209 -21.55 14.93 -24.01
CA GLY A 209 -22.66 15.87 -24.10
C GLY A 209 -22.48 17.04 -23.12
N PRO A 210 -23.45 17.32 -22.22
CA PRO A 210 -23.32 18.33 -21.18
C PRO A 210 -22.63 17.80 -19.91
N ARG A 211 -21.99 16.63 -19.93
CA ARG A 211 -21.43 16.00 -18.73
C ARG A 211 -19.91 16.07 -18.69
N LEU A 212 -19.35 16.59 -17.60
CA LEU A 212 -17.91 16.64 -17.36
C LEU A 212 -17.47 15.55 -16.40
N SER A 213 -16.40 14.83 -16.72
CA SER A 213 -15.69 14.00 -15.75
C SER A 213 -14.18 14.08 -15.91
N ILE A 214 -13.47 13.92 -14.79
CA ILE A 214 -12.01 13.90 -14.70
C ILE A 214 -11.56 12.50 -14.24
N HIS A 215 -10.62 11.92 -14.97
CA HIS A 215 -10.00 10.62 -14.67
C HIS A 215 -8.48 10.77 -14.61
N ALA A 216 -7.83 9.95 -13.80
CA ALA A 216 -6.39 9.71 -13.87
C ALA A 216 -6.11 8.56 -14.84
N VAL A 217 -4.99 8.64 -15.55
CA VAL A 217 -4.47 7.58 -16.41
C VAL A 217 -2.96 7.46 -16.23
N TRP A 218 -2.41 6.25 -16.33
CA TRP A 218 -0.96 6.01 -16.24
C TRP A 218 -0.55 4.73 -16.97
N THR A 219 0.75 4.62 -17.27
CA THR A 219 1.37 3.38 -17.76
C THR A 219 1.64 2.41 -16.60
N ILE A 220 1.30 1.14 -16.79
CA ILE A 220 1.58 0.07 -15.81
C ILE A 220 2.88 -0.63 -16.21
N TYR A 221 2.84 -1.35 -17.33
CA TYR A 221 3.93 -2.15 -17.88
C TYR A 221 3.70 -2.36 -19.37
N GLN A 222 4.70 -2.12 -20.20
CA GLN A 222 4.60 -2.25 -21.67
C GLN A 222 3.36 -1.52 -22.22
N ASN A 223 2.46 -2.24 -22.89
CA ASN A 223 1.27 -1.71 -23.54
C ASN A 223 0.02 -1.71 -22.62
N ARG A 224 0.21 -1.67 -21.29
CA ARG A 224 -0.88 -1.68 -20.30
C ARG A 224 -1.08 -0.31 -19.68
N VAL A 225 -2.33 0.11 -19.60
CA VAL A 225 -2.73 1.42 -19.07
C VAL A 225 -3.67 1.22 -17.89
N GLY A 226 -3.36 1.87 -16.78
CA GLY A 226 -4.23 1.98 -15.61
C GLY A 226 -5.02 3.27 -15.66
N TYR A 227 -6.23 3.26 -15.12
CA TYR A 227 -7.04 4.46 -14.97
C TYR A 227 -7.91 4.43 -13.70
N ALA A 228 -8.26 5.61 -13.20
CA ALA A 228 -9.18 5.76 -12.08
C ALA A 228 -10.04 7.02 -12.24
N PRO A 229 -11.36 6.96 -12.02
CA PRO A 229 -12.18 8.17 -11.95
C PRO A 229 -11.78 9.00 -10.73
N LEU A 230 -11.57 10.29 -10.91
CA LEU A 230 -11.25 11.23 -9.82
C LEU A 230 -12.48 12.05 -9.39
N THR A 231 -13.52 12.06 -10.22
CA THR A 231 -14.75 12.83 -10.02
C THR A 231 -15.96 12.02 -10.45
N PRO A 232 -17.16 12.32 -9.90
CA PRO A 232 -18.40 11.92 -10.54
C PRO A 232 -18.58 12.63 -11.90
N SER A 233 -19.58 12.20 -12.66
CA SER A 233 -20.01 12.90 -13.87
C SER A 233 -20.86 14.11 -13.48
N TYR A 234 -20.33 15.32 -13.68
CA TYR A 234 -21.03 16.58 -13.41
C TYR A 234 -21.88 17.00 -14.59
N TYR A 235 -23.18 17.19 -14.37
CA TYR A 235 -24.07 17.74 -15.39
C TYR A 235 -23.93 19.27 -15.44
N LEU A 236 -23.44 19.80 -16.55
CA LEU A 236 -23.13 21.22 -16.73
C LEU A 236 -24.35 22.03 -17.17
N ALA A 237 -25.28 21.43 -17.92
CA ALA A 237 -26.44 22.15 -18.43
C ALA A 237 -27.36 22.59 -17.28
N ASN A 238 -27.84 23.83 -17.34
CA ASN A 238 -28.72 24.45 -16.33
C ASN A 238 -28.13 24.59 -14.92
N ALA A 239 -26.85 24.25 -14.69
CA ALA A 239 -26.24 24.31 -13.37
C ALA A 239 -25.75 25.71 -12.95
N ALA A 240 -25.82 26.72 -13.83
CA ALA A 240 -25.40 28.10 -13.53
C ALA A 240 -26.19 28.77 -12.40
N HIS A 241 -27.41 28.28 -12.10
CA HIS A 241 -28.25 28.79 -11.02
C HIS A 241 -28.12 27.99 -9.72
N ASP A 242 -27.42 26.84 -9.75
CA ASP A 242 -27.15 26.04 -8.56
C ASP A 242 -25.81 26.44 -7.94
N SER A 243 -25.88 27.28 -6.90
CA SER A 243 -24.70 27.76 -6.18
C SER A 243 -23.82 26.62 -5.63
N ALA A 244 -24.41 25.49 -5.21
CA ALA A 244 -23.62 24.38 -4.67
C ALA A 244 -22.81 23.68 -5.77
N SER A 245 -23.41 23.46 -6.94
CA SER A 245 -22.73 22.91 -8.11
C SER A 245 -21.65 23.85 -8.65
N LEU A 246 -21.92 25.16 -8.69
CA LEU A 246 -20.92 26.17 -9.08
C LEU A 246 -19.69 26.13 -8.18
N TRP A 247 -19.87 26.16 -6.86
CA TRP A 247 -18.74 26.13 -5.91
C TRP A 247 -18.01 24.80 -5.90
N LYS A 248 -18.73 23.68 -6.04
CA LYS A 248 -18.12 22.36 -6.19
C LYS A 248 -17.23 22.30 -7.44
N LEU A 249 -17.74 22.73 -8.60
CA LEU A 249 -16.97 22.76 -9.85
C LEU A 249 -15.77 23.72 -9.76
N THR A 250 -15.93 24.86 -9.09
CA THR A 250 -14.83 25.81 -8.83
C THR A 250 -13.71 25.15 -8.04
N ALA A 251 -14.04 24.48 -6.92
CA ALA A 251 -13.05 23.77 -6.10
C ALA A 251 -12.38 22.62 -6.88
N VAL A 252 -13.15 21.86 -7.66
CA VAL A 252 -12.63 20.75 -8.49
C VAL A 252 -11.71 21.26 -9.60
N LEU A 253 -12.04 22.35 -10.28
CA LEU A 253 -11.18 22.92 -11.33
C LEU A 253 -9.93 23.61 -10.77
N ALA A 254 -10.01 24.18 -9.57
CA ALA A 254 -8.82 24.64 -8.84
C ALA A 254 -7.89 23.48 -8.46
N ALA A 255 -8.45 22.36 -7.99
CA ALA A 255 -7.69 21.15 -7.73
C ALA A 255 -7.09 20.54 -9.00
N TYR A 256 -7.86 20.50 -10.10
CA TYR A 256 -7.39 20.09 -11.42
C TYR A 256 -6.20 20.93 -11.89
N LYS A 257 -6.27 22.27 -11.75
CA LYS A 257 -5.17 23.19 -12.06
C LYS A 257 -3.91 22.82 -11.29
N ARG A 258 -4.05 22.65 -9.97
CA ARG A 258 -2.95 22.30 -9.08
C ARG A 258 -2.32 20.96 -9.44
N THR A 259 -3.14 19.95 -9.72
CA THR A 259 -2.67 18.64 -10.17
C THR A 259 -1.88 18.75 -11.47
N VAL A 260 -2.36 19.51 -12.47
CA VAL A 260 -1.62 19.73 -13.73
C VAL A 260 -0.26 20.38 -13.46
N GLN A 261 -0.20 21.42 -12.62
CA GLN A 261 1.05 22.09 -12.28
C GLN A 261 2.05 21.16 -11.59
N GLU A 262 1.58 20.36 -10.63
CA GLU A 262 2.43 19.39 -9.91
C GLU A 262 2.89 18.24 -10.83
N LEU A 263 2.04 17.75 -11.74
CA LEU A 263 2.44 16.75 -12.74
C LEU A 263 3.51 17.30 -13.71
N LEU A 264 3.37 18.54 -14.16
CA LEU A 264 4.37 19.20 -14.99
C LEU A 264 5.70 19.39 -14.26
N ALA A 265 5.65 19.79 -12.98
CA ALA A 265 6.83 19.90 -12.13
C ALA A 265 7.49 18.54 -11.89
N GLU A 266 6.70 17.48 -11.67
CA GLU A 266 7.18 16.11 -11.57
C GLU A 266 7.88 15.68 -12.87
N TYR A 267 7.30 15.94 -14.04
CA TYR A 267 7.97 15.64 -15.31
C TYR A 267 9.25 16.43 -15.53
N ALA A 268 9.34 17.67 -15.04
CA ALA A 268 10.57 18.45 -15.10
C ALA A 268 11.64 17.86 -14.18
N SER A 269 11.33 17.55 -12.92
CA SER A 269 12.31 17.01 -11.97
C SER A 269 12.84 15.64 -12.39
N ARG A 270 12.00 14.79 -13.00
CA ARG A 270 12.43 13.48 -13.53
C ARG A 270 13.48 13.59 -14.64
N GLN A 271 13.54 14.72 -15.34
CA GLN A 271 14.55 14.93 -16.39
C GLN A 271 15.93 15.28 -15.83
N GLU A 272 15.96 15.76 -14.59
CA GLU A 272 17.19 16.14 -13.88
C GLU A 272 17.83 14.95 -13.16
N LEU A 273 17.14 13.80 -13.09
CA LEU A 273 17.67 12.60 -12.47
C LEU A 273 18.86 12.02 -13.25
N GLU A 274 19.83 11.54 -12.49
CA GLU A 274 20.99 10.83 -13.03
C GLU A 274 20.57 9.50 -13.66
N ARG A 275 21.31 9.10 -14.69
CA ARG A 275 21.01 7.86 -15.45
C ARG A 275 20.96 6.62 -14.54
N ALA A 276 21.88 6.53 -13.58
CA ALA A 276 21.93 5.41 -12.63
C ALA A 276 20.66 5.31 -11.76
N GLU A 277 20.09 6.46 -11.38
CA GLU A 277 18.85 6.49 -10.61
C GLU A 277 17.66 6.05 -11.46
N LEU A 278 17.59 6.51 -12.71
CA LEU A 278 16.57 6.07 -13.67
C LEU A 278 16.67 4.57 -13.95
N GLU A 279 17.88 4.02 -14.11
CA GLU A 279 18.12 2.59 -14.28
C GLU A 279 17.65 1.78 -13.06
N ARG A 280 17.93 2.26 -11.84
CA ARG A 280 17.42 1.66 -10.60
C ARG A 280 15.89 1.64 -10.59
N MET A 281 15.25 2.78 -10.82
CA MET A 281 13.78 2.88 -10.81
C MET A 281 13.14 1.97 -11.88
N ALA A 282 13.73 1.93 -13.06
CA ALA A 282 13.30 1.08 -14.16
C ALA A 282 13.44 -0.42 -13.84
N ASP A 283 14.53 -0.82 -13.18
CA ASP A 283 14.73 -2.19 -12.68
C ASP A 283 13.66 -2.57 -11.65
N LEU A 284 13.42 -1.71 -10.65
CA LEU A 284 12.38 -1.94 -9.62
C LEU A 284 11.00 -2.11 -10.25
N ARG A 285 10.61 -1.23 -11.17
CA ARG A 285 9.33 -1.33 -11.88
C ARG A 285 9.23 -2.58 -12.75
N THR A 286 10.32 -2.98 -13.40
CA THR A 286 10.37 -4.19 -14.22
C THR A 286 10.18 -5.43 -13.36
N LYS A 287 10.95 -5.56 -12.26
CA LYS A 287 10.86 -6.69 -11.32
C LYS A 287 9.48 -6.82 -10.69
N ALA A 288 8.88 -5.71 -10.27
CA ALA A 288 7.53 -5.69 -9.72
C ALA A 288 6.46 -6.21 -10.71
N ASN A 289 6.75 -6.16 -12.01
CA ASN A 289 5.87 -6.59 -13.10
C ASN A 289 6.22 -7.97 -13.68
N THR A 290 7.18 -8.68 -13.10
CA THR A 290 7.60 -10.01 -13.57
C THR A 290 7.52 -11.02 -12.44
N VAL A 291 7.00 -12.22 -12.72
CA VAL A 291 6.98 -13.33 -11.77
C VAL A 291 7.61 -14.55 -12.42
N LEU A 292 8.43 -15.29 -11.66
CA LEU A 292 8.95 -16.57 -12.10
C LEU A 292 7.85 -17.62 -11.98
N VAL A 293 7.41 -18.15 -13.12
CA VAL A 293 6.43 -19.23 -13.19
C VAL A 293 7.20 -20.54 -13.28
N VAL A 294 6.96 -21.42 -12.31
CA VAL A 294 7.45 -22.80 -12.32
C VAL A 294 6.29 -23.70 -12.74
N PRO A 295 6.26 -24.18 -13.99
CA PRO A 295 5.19 -25.05 -14.46
C PRO A 295 5.27 -26.45 -13.81
N PRO A 296 4.15 -27.19 -13.74
CA PRO A 296 4.18 -28.60 -13.32
C PRO A 296 5.05 -29.43 -14.28
N ALA A 297 5.72 -30.45 -13.72
CA ALA A 297 6.81 -31.26 -14.29
C ALA A 297 6.91 -31.31 -15.84
N GLY A 298 8.07 -30.88 -16.37
CA GLY A 298 8.48 -31.09 -17.77
C GLY A 298 8.89 -29.82 -18.53
N GLU A 299 8.49 -28.65 -18.07
CA GLU A 299 8.82 -27.36 -18.69
C GLU A 299 9.82 -26.55 -17.83
N PRO A 300 10.76 -25.80 -18.44
CA PRO A 300 11.67 -24.94 -17.68
C PRO A 300 10.91 -23.75 -17.04
N PRO A 301 11.37 -23.27 -15.87
CA PRO A 301 10.87 -22.03 -15.29
C PRO A 301 10.99 -20.88 -16.30
N HIS A 302 9.97 -20.03 -16.36
CA HIS A 302 9.96 -18.87 -17.25
C HIS A 302 9.41 -17.64 -16.52
N LEU A 303 9.84 -16.46 -16.95
CA LEU A 303 9.31 -15.20 -16.43
C LEU A 303 7.98 -14.91 -17.15
N ALA A 304 6.91 -14.73 -16.37
CA ALA A 304 5.63 -14.22 -16.86
C ALA A 304 5.44 -12.76 -16.44
N ALA A 305 4.81 -11.97 -17.31
CA ALA A 305 4.39 -10.62 -16.96
C ALA A 305 3.21 -10.66 -15.99
N ARG A 306 3.32 -9.92 -14.89
CA ARG A 306 2.27 -9.68 -13.90
C ARG A 306 2.02 -8.17 -13.82
N PRO A 307 1.13 -7.61 -14.65
CA PRO A 307 0.86 -6.17 -14.65
C PRO A 307 0.50 -5.68 -13.25
N SER A 308 1.31 -4.79 -12.69
CA SER A 308 1.15 -4.19 -11.38
C SER A 308 1.68 -2.76 -11.41
N SER A 309 0.86 -1.84 -10.93
CA SER A 309 1.32 -0.46 -10.69
C SER A 309 2.16 -0.45 -9.43
N LEU A 310 3.39 0.05 -9.52
CA LEU A 310 4.28 0.20 -8.37
C LEU A 310 4.09 1.60 -7.75
N PRO A 311 3.72 1.70 -6.46
CA PRO A 311 3.62 2.97 -5.75
C PRO A 311 4.90 3.81 -5.84
N TYR A 312 4.78 5.13 -6.05
CA TYR A 312 5.94 6.02 -6.21
C TYR A 312 6.88 6.00 -5.00
N SER A 313 6.34 5.83 -3.79
CA SER A 313 7.11 5.82 -2.54
C SER A 313 8.02 4.60 -2.40
N LEU A 314 7.76 3.51 -3.13
CA LEU A 314 8.66 2.36 -3.20
C LEU A 314 9.93 2.65 -4.02
N LEU A 315 9.94 3.74 -4.80
CA LEU A 315 11.09 4.18 -5.56
C LEU A 315 11.99 5.12 -4.76
N ASP A 316 11.65 5.44 -3.51
CA ASP A 316 12.46 6.32 -2.66
C ASP A 316 13.84 5.67 -2.37
N PRO A 317 14.97 6.29 -2.78
CA PRO A 317 16.30 5.75 -2.51
C PRO A 317 16.63 5.68 -1.02
N THR A 318 16.03 6.52 -0.18
CA THR A 318 16.27 6.53 1.27
C THR A 318 15.80 5.25 1.96
N LEU A 319 14.84 4.53 1.35
CA LEU A 319 14.37 3.26 1.89
C LEU A 319 15.33 2.10 1.60
N GLY A 320 16.29 2.25 0.69
CA GLY A 320 17.24 1.18 0.34
C GLY A 320 16.58 -0.09 -0.19
N LEU A 321 15.37 0.02 -0.77
CA LEU A 321 14.61 -1.13 -1.27
C LEU A 321 15.11 -1.58 -2.64
N TYR A 322 15.16 -2.89 -2.82
CA TYR A 322 15.41 -3.54 -4.10
C TYR A 322 14.73 -4.91 -4.17
N ASP A 323 14.71 -5.51 -5.36
CA ASP A 323 14.05 -6.80 -5.61
C ASP A 323 12.58 -6.81 -5.16
N ILE A 324 11.85 -5.75 -5.53
CA ILE A 324 10.48 -5.54 -5.11
C ILE A 324 9.54 -6.41 -5.95
N ALA A 325 8.71 -7.19 -5.26
CA ALA A 325 7.68 -8.02 -5.87
C ALA A 325 6.34 -7.80 -5.17
N TYR A 326 5.25 -7.80 -5.94
CA TYR A 326 3.92 -7.77 -5.34
C TYR A 326 3.60 -9.13 -4.68
N HIS A 327 3.25 -9.12 -3.39
CA HIS A 327 3.08 -10.32 -2.57
C HIS A 327 1.79 -11.10 -2.90
N GLY A 328 0.77 -10.45 -3.46
CA GLY A 328 -0.61 -10.90 -3.29
C GLY A 328 -0.96 -12.27 -3.88
N VAL A 329 -0.96 -13.26 -3.00
CA VAL A 329 -1.63 -14.56 -3.10
C VAL A 329 -2.50 -14.71 -1.85
N GLY A 330 -3.80 -14.41 -1.95
CA GLY A 330 -4.75 -14.54 -0.83
C GLY A 330 -5.87 -13.51 -0.89
N GLN A 331 -7.07 -13.88 -0.42
CA GLN A 331 -8.33 -13.13 -0.51
C GLN A 331 -8.40 -11.83 0.33
N GLN A 332 -7.27 -11.22 0.66
CA GLN A 332 -7.24 -9.97 1.40
C GLN A 332 -6.67 -8.86 0.52
N HIS A 333 -7.51 -7.83 0.35
CA HIS A 333 -7.40 -6.68 -0.55
C HIS A 333 -6.23 -5.72 -0.22
N ALA A 334 -5.07 -6.26 0.18
CA ALA A 334 -3.95 -5.48 0.68
C ALA A 334 -2.96 -5.12 -0.43
N LEU A 335 -2.60 -3.84 -0.48
CA LEU A 335 -1.46 -3.33 -1.26
C LEU A 335 -0.17 -3.75 -0.54
N LEU A 336 0.24 -4.99 -0.80
CA LEU A 336 1.32 -5.65 -0.09
C LEU A 336 2.44 -6.07 -1.04
N TYR A 337 3.66 -5.67 -0.70
CA TYR A 337 4.86 -5.91 -1.49
C TYR A 337 5.93 -6.56 -0.62
N GLU A 338 6.71 -7.44 -1.22
CA GLU A 338 7.93 -7.96 -0.62
C GLU A 338 9.12 -7.25 -1.26
N ALA A 339 10.17 -7.04 -0.50
CA ALA A 339 11.41 -6.49 -1.00
C ALA A 339 12.59 -7.00 -0.18
N ARG A 340 13.79 -6.77 -0.70
CA ARG A 340 15.02 -6.74 0.09
C ARG A 340 15.35 -5.29 0.42
N GLN A 341 15.95 -5.09 1.57
CA GLN A 341 16.35 -3.78 2.04
C GLN A 341 17.82 -3.82 2.46
N GLN A 342 18.61 -2.92 1.90
CA GLN A 342 19.92 -2.58 2.44
C GLN A 342 19.69 -1.58 3.59
N PRO A 343 20.05 -1.93 4.84
CA PRO A 343 20.01 -0.96 5.92
C PRO A 343 20.89 0.22 5.52
N GLN A 344 20.31 1.41 5.38
CA GLN A 344 21.15 2.59 5.34
C GLN A 344 21.93 2.63 6.65
N GLN A 345 23.26 2.74 6.58
CA GLN A 345 24.02 3.30 7.69
C GLN A 345 23.48 4.71 7.86
N GLN A 346 22.50 4.85 8.74
CA GLN A 346 21.99 6.14 9.16
C GLN A 346 23.22 6.87 9.70
N GLN A 347 23.78 7.77 8.90
CA GLN A 347 24.93 8.56 9.30
C GLN A 347 24.52 9.24 10.60
N GLN A 348 25.23 8.89 11.67
CA GLN A 348 25.34 9.67 12.88
C GLN A 348 25.83 11.08 12.48
N MET A 349 24.90 11.93 12.07
CA MET A 349 25.06 13.38 12.10
C MET A 349 24.24 13.87 13.27
N GLU A 350 24.81 13.75 14.47
CA GLU A 350 24.58 14.57 15.67
C GLU A 350 25.29 13.88 16.84
N ASP A 351 26.62 13.99 16.83
CA ASP A 351 27.45 14.37 17.99
C ASP A 351 28.91 13.97 17.72
N GLY A 352 29.70 14.98 17.34
CA GLY A 352 31.14 14.86 17.29
C GLY A 352 31.70 14.66 18.70
N GLY A 353 32.26 13.49 18.98
CA GLY A 353 32.84 13.25 20.29
C GLY A 353 33.47 11.88 20.50
N GLY A 354 34.55 11.58 19.76
CA GLY A 354 35.66 10.78 20.30
C GLY A 354 35.56 9.25 20.25
N GLY A 355 36.33 8.67 19.32
CA GLY A 355 37.32 7.64 19.65
C GLY A 355 36.85 6.19 19.82
N GLY A 356 37.37 5.33 18.94
CA GLY A 356 37.79 3.98 19.34
C GLY A 356 37.03 2.83 18.66
N GLY A 357 37.64 2.33 17.58
CA GLY A 357 37.60 0.97 17.04
C GLY A 357 36.53 -0.03 17.51
N GLY A 358 35.82 -0.61 16.54
CA GLY A 358 35.15 -1.90 16.73
C GLY A 358 34.16 -2.24 15.65
N GLY A 359 34.59 -2.98 14.63
CA GLY A 359 33.74 -3.86 13.82
C GLY A 359 32.70 -3.18 12.94
N GLY A 360 33.06 -2.91 11.69
CA GLY A 360 32.09 -2.77 10.60
C GLY A 360 31.34 -4.08 10.38
N GLY A 361 30.34 -4.35 11.24
CA GLY A 361 29.35 -5.37 10.99
C GLY A 361 28.52 -4.91 9.80
N GLY A 362 28.85 -5.42 8.61
CA GLY A 362 28.03 -5.24 7.42
C GLY A 362 26.62 -5.68 7.73
N GLY A 363 25.71 -4.70 7.91
CA GLY A 363 24.30 -4.96 8.12
C GLY A 363 23.80 -5.72 6.91
N GLY A 364 23.68 -7.04 7.04
CA GLY A 364 23.26 -7.91 5.96
C GLY A 364 21.92 -7.45 5.39
N ASP A 365 21.75 -7.68 4.10
CA ASP A 365 20.47 -7.47 3.43
C ASP A 365 19.34 -8.15 4.21
N ARG A 366 18.23 -7.42 4.42
CA ARG A 366 17.08 -7.95 5.14
C ARG A 366 15.85 -8.08 4.24
N HIS A 367 15.05 -9.10 4.49
CA HIS A 367 13.77 -9.29 3.81
C HIS A 367 12.68 -8.49 4.51
N VAL A 368 11.97 -7.66 3.74
CA VAL A 368 10.93 -6.78 4.26
C VAL A 368 9.60 -7.01 3.57
N LEU A 369 8.55 -6.69 4.31
CA LEU A 369 7.19 -6.60 3.83
C LEU A 369 6.79 -5.12 3.86
N VAL A 370 6.25 -4.62 2.75
CA VAL A 370 5.79 -3.25 2.61
C VAL A 370 4.29 -3.23 2.38
N LYS A 371 3.55 -2.62 3.31
CA LYS A 371 2.09 -2.53 3.30
C LYS A 371 1.65 -1.08 3.17
N PHE A 372 0.63 -0.83 2.33
CA PHE A 372 -0.09 0.44 2.31
C PHE A 372 -1.43 0.29 3.02
N VAL A 373 -1.62 1.05 4.09
CA VAL A 373 -2.78 0.96 4.99
C VAL A 373 -3.61 2.23 4.87
N GLU A 374 -4.92 2.10 4.63
CA GLU A 374 -5.83 3.24 4.65
C GLU A 374 -6.19 3.63 6.09
N GLY A 375 -6.13 4.92 6.42
CA GLY A 375 -6.48 5.48 7.71
C GLY A 375 -5.34 5.38 8.74
N ARG A 376 -5.58 4.60 9.79
CA ARG A 376 -4.68 4.51 10.94
C ARG A 376 -3.80 3.27 10.87
N TYR A 377 -2.68 3.34 11.55
CA TYR A 377 -1.79 2.21 11.80
C TYR A 377 -1.22 2.37 13.21
N GLY A 378 -1.31 1.33 14.03
CA GLY A 378 -0.85 1.34 15.42
C GLY A 378 0.66 1.21 15.54
N GLY A 379 1.43 2.09 14.89
CA GLY A 379 2.89 2.00 14.82
C GLY A 379 3.57 2.02 16.19
N GLN A 380 3.08 2.83 17.13
CA GLN A 380 3.60 2.87 18.51
C GLN A 380 3.36 1.56 19.27
N VAL A 381 2.21 0.91 19.03
CA VAL A 381 1.89 -0.39 19.61
C VAL A 381 2.79 -1.46 19.00
N HIS A 382 2.94 -1.46 17.68
CA HIS A 382 3.84 -2.37 16.97
C HIS A 382 5.29 -2.23 17.47
N GLU A 383 5.82 -1.01 17.63
CA GLU A 383 7.16 -0.77 18.18
C GLU A 383 7.30 -1.27 19.63
N ALA A 384 6.27 -1.07 20.47
CA ALA A 384 6.28 -1.58 21.84
C ALA A 384 6.26 -3.11 21.88
N TRP A 385 5.42 -3.75 21.05
CA TRP A 385 5.31 -5.20 20.98
C TRP A 385 6.57 -5.83 20.36
N HIS A 386 7.21 -5.15 19.42
CA HIS A 386 8.49 -5.57 18.86
C HIS A 386 9.61 -5.54 19.91
N ARG A 387 9.72 -4.45 20.69
CA ARG A 387 10.69 -4.36 21.80
C ARG A 387 10.46 -5.42 22.87
N ALA A 388 9.22 -5.85 23.05
CA ALA A 388 8.86 -6.95 23.95
C ALA A 388 9.10 -8.35 23.33
N GLY A 389 9.58 -8.43 22.08
CA GLY A 389 9.91 -9.69 21.41
C GLY A 389 8.72 -10.47 20.85
N VAL A 390 7.54 -9.84 20.74
CA VAL A 390 6.27 -10.49 20.34
C VAL A 390 5.68 -9.91 19.06
N ALA A 391 6.46 -9.13 18.29
CA ALA A 391 6.09 -8.62 16.98
C ALA A 391 7.33 -8.52 16.06
N PRO A 392 7.15 -8.61 14.73
CA PRO A 392 8.24 -8.38 13.78
C PRO A 392 8.84 -6.99 13.95
N ALA A 393 10.08 -6.81 13.49
CA ALA A 393 10.69 -5.48 13.50
C ALA A 393 9.92 -4.51 12.59
N LEU A 394 9.58 -3.33 13.12
CA LEU A 394 9.05 -2.21 12.34
C LEU A 394 10.20 -1.30 11.94
N TYR A 395 10.51 -1.25 10.64
CA TYR A 395 11.66 -0.50 10.14
C TYR A 395 11.31 0.92 9.74
N HIS A 396 10.11 1.10 9.21
CA HIS A 396 9.67 2.41 8.75
C HIS A 396 8.15 2.46 8.73
N TRP A 397 7.57 3.56 9.21
CA TRP A 397 6.16 3.83 8.98
C TRP A 397 5.90 5.34 8.98
N HIS A 398 5.17 5.83 7.98
CA HIS A 398 4.80 7.24 7.92
C HIS A 398 3.50 7.43 7.14
N ARG A 399 2.89 8.59 7.34
CA ARG A 399 1.76 9.03 6.53
C ARG A 399 2.29 9.58 5.22
N LEU A 400 1.77 9.11 4.10
CA LEU A 400 2.15 9.65 2.79
C LEU A 400 1.69 11.13 2.68
N PRO A 401 2.41 11.98 1.92
CA PRO A 401 2.11 13.41 1.82
C PRO A 401 0.64 13.72 1.46
N GLY A 402 0.13 14.85 1.97
CA GLY A 402 -1.21 15.38 1.70
C GLY A 402 -2.27 14.92 2.70
N ARG A 403 -3.56 15.09 2.38
CA ARG A 403 -4.63 14.40 3.13
C ARG A 403 -4.79 12.95 2.66
N ALA A 404 -3.74 12.39 2.03
CA ALA A 404 -3.66 10.99 1.66
C ALA A 404 -4.07 10.13 2.84
N ARG A 405 -4.97 9.19 2.54
CA ARG A 405 -5.48 8.24 3.52
C ARG A 405 -4.47 7.15 3.82
N TYR A 406 -3.43 7.02 3.01
CA TYR A 406 -2.50 5.91 3.12
C TYR A 406 -1.31 6.20 4.03
N ARG A 407 -0.96 5.17 4.80
CA ARG A 407 0.32 5.03 5.50
C ARG A 407 1.13 3.96 4.80
N MET A 408 2.42 4.21 4.64
CA MET A 408 3.37 3.20 4.22
C MET A 408 3.99 2.57 5.45
N VAL A 409 4.05 1.24 5.48
CA VAL A 409 4.60 0.45 6.59
C VAL A 409 5.62 -0.52 6.01
N VAL A 410 6.88 -0.43 6.44
CA VAL A 410 7.97 -1.35 6.11
C VAL A 410 8.35 -2.11 7.37
N MET A 411 8.18 -3.43 7.33
CA MET A 411 8.42 -4.30 8.48
C MET A 411 9.16 -5.57 8.07
N GLN A 412 9.69 -6.31 9.05
CA GLN A 412 10.31 -7.60 8.83
C GLN A 412 9.32 -8.58 8.19
N ARG A 413 9.77 -9.28 7.16
CA ARG A 413 9.03 -10.39 6.58
C ARG A 413 9.29 -11.67 7.38
N LEU A 414 8.23 -12.24 7.96
CA LEU A 414 8.29 -13.54 8.63
C LEU A 414 8.08 -14.64 7.59
N ARG A 415 9.16 -15.32 7.23
CA ARG A 415 9.19 -16.28 6.12
C ARG A 415 9.01 -17.73 6.58
N ARG A 416 8.35 -18.54 5.75
CA ARG A 416 8.25 -20.00 5.98
C ARG A 416 9.60 -20.68 5.97
N GLU A 417 10.54 -20.21 5.14
CA GLU A 417 11.90 -20.75 5.08
C GLU A 417 12.65 -20.56 6.42
N ASP A 418 12.29 -19.52 7.17
CA ASP A 418 12.84 -19.25 8.50
C ASP A 418 12.07 -19.97 9.62
N GLY A 419 11.14 -20.87 9.28
CA GLY A 419 10.32 -21.66 10.21
C GLY A 419 9.03 -20.99 10.68
N TRP A 420 8.68 -19.81 10.18
CA TRP A 420 7.45 -19.12 10.55
C TRP A 420 6.23 -19.68 9.83
N MET A 421 5.14 -19.89 10.55
CA MET A 421 3.84 -20.28 9.96
C MET A 421 2.67 -19.63 10.69
N PRO A 422 1.53 -19.39 10.02
CA PRO A 422 0.31 -18.94 10.68
C PRO A 422 -0.16 -19.93 11.75
N LEU A 423 -0.76 -19.43 12.83
CA LEU A 423 -1.22 -20.26 13.96
C LEU A 423 -2.17 -21.39 13.53
N ALA A 424 -3.04 -21.13 12.55
CA ALA A 424 -3.94 -22.16 12.02
C ALA A 424 -3.17 -23.37 11.44
N GLU A 425 -2.10 -23.10 10.68
CA GLU A 425 -1.27 -24.14 10.08
C GLU A 425 -0.49 -24.91 11.15
N ALA A 426 0.07 -24.21 12.15
CA ALA A 426 0.80 -24.84 13.24
C ALA A 426 -0.07 -25.78 14.08
N LEU A 427 -1.30 -25.37 14.39
CA LEU A 427 -2.26 -26.20 15.13
C LEU A 427 -2.69 -27.41 14.30
N ALA A 428 -2.94 -27.23 12.99
CA ALA A 428 -3.30 -28.33 12.10
C ALA A 428 -2.16 -29.35 11.92
N ALA A 429 -0.91 -28.89 11.86
CA ALA A 429 0.26 -29.76 11.77
C ALA A 429 0.41 -30.68 13.00
N CYS A 430 -0.04 -30.24 14.18
CA CYS A 430 -0.05 -31.07 15.39
C CYS A 430 -1.09 -32.22 15.32
N ASP A 431 -2.16 -32.05 14.55
CA ASP A 431 -3.23 -33.04 14.41
C ASP A 431 -2.90 -34.11 13.34
N GLY A 432 -2.05 -33.80 12.36
CA GLY A 432 -1.73 -34.65 11.20
C GLY A 432 -0.68 -35.74 11.40
N GLY A 433 0.01 -35.79 12.55
CA GLY A 433 1.14 -36.70 12.80
C GLY A 433 0.80 -38.19 13.03
N GLY A 434 -0.43 -38.63 12.78
CA GLY A 434 -0.91 -40.00 13.08
C GLY A 434 -1.07 -40.95 11.89
N GLY A 435 -0.72 -40.57 10.66
CA GLY A 435 -1.06 -41.32 9.45
C GLY A 435 0.13 -41.76 8.60
N GLY A 436 0.91 -42.75 9.05
CA GLY A 436 2.01 -43.32 8.28
C GLY A 436 2.39 -44.75 8.68
N SER A 437 1.83 -45.72 7.94
CA SER A 437 2.19 -47.15 7.88
C SER A 437 2.01 -48.01 9.14
N SER A 438 0.84 -48.65 9.23
CA SER A 438 0.70 -49.93 9.94
C SER A 438 0.08 -50.96 8.99
N THR A 439 0.92 -51.63 8.20
CA THR A 439 0.59 -52.98 7.73
C THR A 439 0.62 -53.93 8.92
N ALA A 440 -0.43 -54.73 9.02
CA ALA A 440 -0.81 -55.60 10.12
C ALA A 440 0.32 -56.44 10.74
N SER A 441 0.40 -56.41 12.06
CA SER A 441 0.79 -57.55 12.89
C SER A 441 0.11 -57.37 14.25
N ALA A 442 -0.91 -58.20 14.51
CA ALA A 442 -1.61 -58.26 15.77
C ALA A 442 -0.87 -59.21 16.72
N ALA A 443 -0.36 -58.70 17.85
CA ALA A 443 -0.17 -59.47 19.08
C ALA A 443 0.12 -58.55 20.28
N ALA A 444 -0.82 -58.57 21.23
CA ALA A 444 -0.66 -58.41 22.69
C ALA A 444 0.20 -57.26 23.28
N GLY A 445 -0.49 -56.37 24.02
CA GLY A 445 -0.03 -55.91 25.34
C GLY A 445 0.49 -54.47 25.45
N GLY A 446 -0.25 -53.66 26.22
CA GLY A 446 0.35 -52.61 27.07
C GLY A 446 0.51 -51.20 26.48
N GLY A 447 -0.40 -50.31 26.89
CA GLY A 447 -0.08 -48.98 27.44
C GLY A 447 0.71 -47.95 26.61
N GLY A 448 0.01 -46.85 26.26
CA GLY A 448 0.58 -45.50 26.29
C GLY A 448 1.50 -45.09 25.14
N GLY A 449 0.92 -44.59 24.04
CA GLY A 449 1.71 -44.05 22.92
C GLY A 449 0.93 -43.12 22.00
N GLY A 450 0.01 -42.31 22.53
CA GLY A 450 -0.80 -41.34 21.75
C GLY A 450 -0.57 -39.86 22.13
N GLY A 451 0.41 -39.57 22.98
CA GLY A 451 0.53 -38.28 23.69
C GLY A 451 1.32 -37.17 22.98
N GLY A 452 1.91 -37.42 21.81
CA GLY A 452 2.80 -36.46 21.14
C GLY A 452 2.08 -35.22 20.60
N GLY A 453 1.07 -35.39 19.75
CA GLY A 453 0.36 -34.28 19.11
C GLY A 453 -0.41 -33.39 20.09
N GLY A 454 -0.98 -33.98 21.15
CA GLY A 454 -1.69 -33.24 22.19
C GLY A 454 -0.78 -32.32 23.01
N ARG A 455 0.46 -32.73 23.28
CA ARG A 455 1.45 -31.92 24.00
C ARG A 455 1.92 -30.73 23.15
N SER A 456 2.27 -30.95 21.88
CA SER A 456 2.71 -29.86 20.98
C SER A 456 1.62 -28.82 20.76
N ARG A 457 0.35 -29.24 20.63
CA ARG A 457 -0.79 -28.33 20.48
C ARG A 457 -0.98 -27.43 21.70
N GLU A 458 -0.88 -28.01 22.90
CA GLU A 458 -1.05 -27.25 24.13
C GLU A 458 0.14 -26.31 24.40
N ALA A 459 1.37 -26.72 24.06
CA ALA A 459 2.55 -25.85 24.13
C ALA A 459 2.38 -24.59 23.26
N ILE A 460 1.91 -24.73 22.01
CA ILE A 460 1.60 -23.59 21.14
C ILE A 460 0.55 -22.67 21.78
N ARG A 461 -0.54 -23.24 22.32
CA ARG A 461 -1.61 -22.45 22.96
C ARG A 461 -1.08 -21.64 24.15
N GLN A 462 -0.29 -22.27 25.00
CA GLN A 462 0.32 -21.63 26.16
C GLN A 462 1.31 -20.54 25.74
N ALA A 463 2.15 -20.79 24.73
CA ALA A 463 3.08 -19.79 24.20
C ALA A 463 2.36 -18.56 23.65
N VAL A 464 1.26 -18.73 22.91
CA VAL A 464 0.49 -17.60 22.37
C VAL A 464 -0.19 -16.79 23.49
N ARG A 465 -0.71 -17.44 24.53
CA ARG A 465 -1.25 -16.74 25.72
C ARG A 465 -0.18 -15.94 26.45
N ALA A 466 0.97 -16.56 26.70
CA ALA A 466 2.11 -15.91 27.34
C ALA A 466 2.59 -14.70 26.51
N ALA A 467 2.70 -14.86 25.19
CA ALA A 467 3.07 -13.76 24.30
C ALA A 467 2.06 -12.60 24.35
N LEU A 468 0.76 -12.87 24.41
CA LEU A 468 -0.24 -11.81 24.54
C LEU A 468 -0.15 -11.08 25.90
N GLN A 469 0.14 -11.80 26.98
CA GLN A 469 0.38 -11.19 28.29
C GLN A 469 1.60 -10.27 28.27
N VAL A 470 2.70 -10.71 27.65
CA VAL A 470 3.90 -9.89 27.43
C VAL A 470 3.56 -8.66 26.58
N ALA A 471 2.77 -8.84 25.52
CA ALA A 471 2.32 -7.77 24.64
C ALA A 471 1.51 -6.70 25.40
N HIS A 472 0.56 -7.12 26.24
CA HIS A 472 -0.26 -6.22 27.05
C HIS A 472 0.52 -5.47 28.13
N ALA A 473 1.62 -6.06 28.62
CA ALA A 473 2.52 -5.44 29.59
C ALA A 473 3.60 -4.56 28.95
N ALA A 474 3.70 -4.54 27.61
CA ALA A 474 4.77 -3.83 26.92
C ALA A 474 4.67 -2.31 27.13
N PRO A 475 5.72 -1.65 27.65
CA PRO A 475 5.69 -0.22 27.89
C PRO A 475 5.75 0.56 26.58
N LEU A 476 4.83 1.49 26.37
CA LEU A 476 4.94 2.47 25.28
C LEU A 476 6.14 3.38 25.55
N ALA A 477 6.98 3.58 24.53
CA ALA A 477 8.05 4.57 24.60
C ALA A 477 7.40 5.95 24.77
N ARG A 478 7.93 6.76 25.70
CA ARG A 478 7.52 8.17 25.78
C ARG A 478 8.00 8.85 24.51
N SER A 479 7.08 9.50 23.80
CA SER A 479 7.46 10.38 22.69
C SER A 479 8.44 11.43 23.21
N ALA A 480 9.55 11.68 22.51
CA ALA A 480 10.49 12.77 22.85
C ALA A 480 9.78 14.14 22.96
N ALA A 481 8.69 14.34 22.20
CA ALA A 481 7.84 15.53 22.32
C ALA A 481 7.07 15.60 23.66
N ALA A 482 6.74 14.45 24.25
CA ALA A 482 6.12 14.39 25.58
C ALA A 482 7.15 14.62 26.71
N GLU A 483 8.43 14.28 26.51
CA GLU A 483 9.51 14.60 27.46
C GLU A 483 9.88 16.09 27.45
N LEU A 484 9.88 16.73 26.28
CA LEU A 484 10.10 18.18 26.15
C LEU A 484 9.01 19.02 26.83
N LEU A 485 7.76 18.52 26.85
CA LEU A 485 6.63 19.17 27.54
C LEU A 485 6.52 18.81 29.03
N ALA A 486 7.21 17.76 29.49
CA ALA A 486 7.19 17.30 30.89
C ALA A 486 8.37 17.84 31.72
N GLN A 487 9.26 18.65 31.12
CA GLN A 487 10.30 19.34 31.89
C GLN A 487 9.64 20.39 32.79
N PRO A 488 9.85 20.34 34.13
CA PRO A 488 9.42 21.42 35.00
C PRO A 488 10.16 22.68 34.58
N TRP A 489 9.42 23.76 34.32
CA TRP A 489 9.96 25.06 33.97
C TRP A 489 10.91 25.52 35.09
N GLY A 490 12.20 25.27 34.90
CA GLY A 490 13.25 25.83 35.75
C GLY A 490 13.19 27.35 35.65
N HIS A 491 12.91 28.01 36.77
CA HIS A 491 13.05 29.45 36.91
C HIS A 491 14.50 29.87 36.60
N GLY A 492 14.68 30.74 35.61
CA GLY A 492 16.00 31.27 35.29
C GLY A 492 16.10 32.17 34.04
N GLY A 493 15.39 33.31 34.05
CA GLY A 493 15.87 34.60 33.51
C GLY A 493 16.03 34.84 32.00
N SER A 494 15.21 35.79 31.50
CA SER A 494 15.56 36.93 30.61
C SER A 494 16.11 36.61 29.19
N ALA A 495 15.63 37.14 28.06
CA ALA A 495 14.69 38.20 27.72
C ALA A 495 14.37 38.19 26.20
N GLY A 496 13.21 38.76 25.84
CA GLY A 496 12.89 39.35 24.52
C GLY A 496 12.51 38.35 23.41
N ALA A 497 11.47 38.53 22.59
CA ALA A 497 10.54 39.64 22.40
C ALA A 497 9.31 39.15 21.60
N PHE A 498 8.14 39.66 22.00
CA PHE A 498 6.91 39.94 21.26
C PHE A 498 6.64 39.32 19.87
N ILE A 499 5.57 38.52 19.79
CA ILE A 499 4.52 38.71 18.76
C ILE A 499 3.17 38.65 19.48
N SER A 500 2.41 39.75 19.42
CA SER A 500 1.07 39.91 19.97
C SER A 500 0.03 39.27 19.05
N SER A 501 -0.80 38.41 19.64
CA SER A 501 -2.10 37.97 19.10
C SER A 501 -3.23 38.79 19.73
N ALA A 502 -4.09 39.38 18.91
CA ALA A 502 -5.50 39.63 19.26
C ALA A 502 -6.29 38.44 18.67
N GLY A 503 -7.20 37.74 19.32
CA GLY A 503 -8.01 38.05 20.48
C GLY A 503 -9.47 38.02 20.04
N ASP A 504 -10.13 36.85 20.10
CA ASP A 504 -11.59 36.74 20.07
C ASP A 504 -12.05 35.68 21.11
N PRO A 505 -12.83 36.05 22.14
CA PRO A 505 -13.21 35.18 23.23
C PRO A 505 -14.68 34.75 23.12
N SER A 506 -14.94 33.52 22.69
CA SER A 506 -16.23 32.88 22.93
C SER A 506 -16.15 31.36 22.81
N GLN A 507 -15.82 30.68 23.91
CA GLN A 507 -16.61 29.56 24.44
C GLN A 507 -16.04 29.02 25.77
N PRO A 508 -16.93 28.50 26.66
CA PRO A 508 -16.64 28.31 28.07
C PRO A 508 -15.82 27.04 28.31
N GLY A 509 -14.95 27.13 29.32
CA GLY A 509 -14.09 26.06 29.77
C GLY A 509 -14.87 24.88 30.35
N ASP A 510 -14.30 23.70 30.16
CA ASP A 510 -14.48 22.59 31.07
C ASP A 510 -13.10 22.12 31.52
N GLY A 511 -12.73 22.59 32.71
CA GLY A 511 -11.50 22.23 33.40
C GLY A 511 -11.69 20.87 34.06
N GLY A 512 -11.14 19.84 33.43
CA GLY A 512 -10.95 18.53 34.04
C GLY A 512 -9.49 18.11 33.86
N ALA A 513 -8.57 18.74 34.60
CA ALA A 513 -7.22 18.23 34.74
C ALA A 513 -7.29 16.90 35.51
N VAL A 514 -7.44 15.80 34.76
CA VAL A 514 -7.28 14.46 35.29
C VAL A 514 -5.82 14.31 35.71
N SER A 515 -5.59 14.51 37.01
CA SER A 515 -4.39 14.05 37.72
C SER A 515 -4.35 12.51 37.67
N GLY A 516 -4.01 11.97 36.50
CA GLY A 516 -3.80 10.54 36.29
C GLY A 516 -2.40 10.17 36.75
N THR A 517 -2.29 9.62 37.95
CA THR A 517 -1.19 8.74 38.34
C THR A 517 -0.85 7.81 37.17
N ALA A 518 0.43 7.73 36.79
CA ALA A 518 0.97 6.99 35.65
C ALA A 518 0.64 5.48 35.71
N HIS A 519 -0.62 5.11 35.45
CA HIS A 519 -0.99 3.76 35.10
C HIS A 519 -0.44 3.53 33.69
N GLY A 520 0.38 2.49 33.53
CA GLY A 520 0.95 2.13 32.24
C GLY A 520 -0.15 2.12 31.18
N ARG A 521 0.02 2.95 30.16
CA ARG A 521 -0.92 3.03 29.03
C ARG A 521 -1.04 1.65 28.41
N LYS A 522 -2.24 1.07 28.44
CA LYS A 522 -2.51 -0.29 27.96
C LYS A 522 -2.57 -0.30 26.44
N THR A 523 -1.74 -1.12 25.80
CA THR A 523 -1.77 -1.32 24.35
C THR A 523 -2.78 -2.40 23.95
N VAL A 524 -3.49 -2.18 22.85
CA VAL A 524 -4.52 -3.07 22.29
C VAL A 524 -4.23 -3.32 20.81
N HIS A 525 -4.33 -4.55 20.35
CA HIS A 525 -4.26 -4.92 18.94
C HIS A 525 -5.59 -4.73 18.21
N GLY A 526 -6.69 -5.17 18.84
CA GLY A 526 -8.05 -5.03 18.33
C GLY A 526 -8.42 -6.03 17.22
N ASP A 527 -7.52 -6.94 16.84
CA ASP A 527 -7.76 -7.91 15.76
C ASP A 527 -6.98 -9.23 15.93
N ILE A 528 -6.95 -9.75 17.16
CA ILE A 528 -6.27 -11.01 17.46
C ILE A 528 -7.01 -12.18 16.83
N ARG A 529 -6.45 -12.73 15.75
CA ARG A 529 -7.01 -13.87 15.01
C ARG A 529 -5.90 -14.76 14.48
N ARG A 530 -6.20 -16.05 14.19
CA ARG A 530 -5.21 -17.01 13.68
C ARG A 530 -4.37 -16.52 12.48
N PRO A 531 -4.92 -15.80 11.48
CA PRO A 531 -4.11 -15.27 10.38
C PRO A 531 -3.11 -14.20 10.81
N ASN A 532 -3.36 -13.55 11.96
CA ASN A 532 -2.58 -12.44 12.50
C ASN A 532 -1.59 -12.89 13.60
N ILE A 533 -1.43 -14.20 13.77
CA ILE A 533 -0.51 -14.80 14.75
C ILE A 533 0.43 -15.74 14.00
N MET A 534 1.71 -15.41 14.03
CA MET A 534 2.78 -16.21 13.44
C MET A 534 3.53 -16.95 14.54
N VAL A 535 3.86 -18.22 14.31
CA VAL A 535 4.62 -19.04 15.26
C VAL A 535 5.81 -19.69 14.59
N ARG A 536 6.85 -19.95 15.38
CA ARG A 536 8.07 -20.64 14.96
C ARG A 536 8.60 -21.51 16.10
N TRP A 537 9.01 -22.73 15.78
CA TRP A 537 9.74 -23.60 16.72
C TRP A 537 11.22 -23.23 16.75
N LEU A 538 11.81 -23.15 17.94
CA LEU A 538 13.23 -22.81 18.15
C LEU A 538 14.16 -24.02 18.06
N ASN A 539 13.64 -25.23 18.28
CA ASN A 539 14.38 -26.49 18.12
C ASN A 539 13.79 -27.32 16.97
N ASP A 540 14.63 -27.66 15.99
CA ASP A 540 14.21 -28.40 14.79
C ASP A 540 13.80 -29.86 15.07
N ASP A 541 14.32 -30.47 16.14
CA ASP A 541 14.07 -31.87 16.51
C ASP A 541 12.61 -32.14 16.96
N LEU A 542 11.84 -31.09 17.25
CA LEU A 542 10.45 -31.19 17.72
C LEU A 542 9.43 -30.62 16.72
N ARG A 543 9.85 -30.30 15.49
CA ARG A 543 8.94 -29.86 14.43
C ARG A 543 7.94 -30.99 14.10
N PRO A 544 6.62 -30.73 14.16
CA PRO A 544 5.65 -31.60 13.52
C PRO A 544 5.93 -31.59 12.01
N ILE A 545 6.33 -32.73 11.44
CA ILE A 545 6.57 -32.85 10.00
C ILE A 545 5.22 -32.71 9.29
N ALA A 546 4.96 -31.55 8.69
CA ALA A 546 3.84 -31.38 7.79
C ALA A 546 4.08 -32.28 6.56
N GLY A 547 3.16 -33.19 6.29
CA GLY A 547 3.21 -34.07 5.13
C GLY A 547 3.35 -33.27 3.83
N ALA A 548 4.50 -33.40 3.18
CA ALA A 548 4.72 -32.88 1.84
C ALA A 548 3.83 -33.65 0.86
N ALA A 549 2.73 -33.04 0.43
CA ALA A 549 2.04 -33.47 -0.77
C ALA A 549 2.87 -33.03 -1.99
N GLY A 550 3.73 -33.93 -2.47
CA GLY A 550 4.15 -33.98 -3.87
C GLY A 550 5.58 -33.56 -4.22
N ALA A 551 6.29 -34.54 -4.79
CA ALA A 551 7.48 -34.45 -5.65
C ALA A 551 8.86 -34.25 -5.00
N SER A 552 9.42 -35.35 -4.49
CA SER A 552 10.86 -35.60 -4.51
C SER A 552 11.26 -36.35 -5.79
N SER A 553 12.17 -35.79 -6.58
CA SER A 553 13.10 -36.57 -7.39
C SER A 553 14.44 -35.84 -7.45
N SER A 554 15.36 -36.27 -6.59
CA SER A 554 16.76 -35.88 -6.61
C SER A 554 17.55 -36.84 -7.51
N THR A 555 18.24 -36.31 -8.52
CA THR A 555 19.43 -36.93 -9.10
C THR A 555 20.56 -35.90 -9.08
N GLY A 556 21.72 -36.27 -8.50
CA GLY A 556 22.91 -35.43 -8.28
C GLY A 556 23.58 -34.93 -9.57
N ALA A 557 24.65 -34.13 -9.58
CA ALA A 557 25.73 -33.78 -8.63
C ALA A 557 26.46 -32.51 -9.18
N PRO A 558 27.72 -32.13 -8.80
CA PRO A 558 28.23 -31.63 -7.51
C PRO A 558 28.97 -30.25 -7.63
N SER A 559 29.66 -29.85 -6.56
CA SER A 559 30.68 -28.77 -6.39
C SER A 559 30.15 -27.41 -5.93
N GLN A 560 30.78 -26.66 -5.01
CA GLN A 560 32.10 -26.76 -4.39
C GLN A 560 32.05 -26.03 -3.03
N SER A 561 32.77 -26.58 -2.07
CA SER A 561 33.01 -26.09 -0.72
C SER A 561 33.78 -24.78 -0.71
N ASP A 562 33.41 -23.85 0.18
CA ASP A 562 34.39 -23.10 0.96
C ASP A 562 33.86 -22.85 2.37
N LEU A 563 34.63 -23.38 3.33
CA LEU A 563 34.42 -23.32 4.77
C LEU A 563 35.01 -22.01 5.30
N ALA A 564 34.22 -21.25 6.05
CA ALA A 564 34.73 -20.28 7.01
C ALA A 564 34.04 -20.52 8.35
N ALA A 565 34.82 -21.04 9.30
CA ALA A 565 34.45 -21.30 10.68
C ALA A 565 34.47 -20.00 11.51
N GLY A 566 33.56 -19.87 12.46
CA GLY A 566 33.53 -18.82 13.50
C GLY A 566 32.24 -18.90 14.30
N SER A 567 32.16 -19.81 15.27
CA SER A 567 32.32 -19.55 16.72
C SER A 567 31.04 -18.98 17.35
N SER A 568 30.25 -19.86 17.95
CA SER A 568 29.27 -19.51 18.98
C SER A 568 29.94 -19.61 20.36
N ARG A 569 29.80 -18.55 21.16
CA ARG A 569 30.05 -18.54 22.60
C ARG A 569 29.05 -17.60 23.24
N ASP A 570 28.24 -18.17 24.13
CA ASP A 570 28.00 -17.73 25.50
C ASP A 570 26.54 -17.88 25.92
N ALA A 571 26.30 -18.85 26.80
CA ALA A 571 25.36 -18.77 27.91
C ALA A 571 25.62 -19.96 28.85
N GLN A 572 26.64 -19.82 29.69
CA GLN A 572 26.90 -20.70 30.82
C GLN A 572 26.30 -20.02 32.06
N VAL A 573 25.21 -20.57 32.62
CA VAL A 573 24.73 -20.19 33.95
C VAL A 573 24.65 -21.46 34.80
N ALA A 574 25.22 -21.31 36.00
CA ALA A 574 25.60 -22.37 36.92
C ALA A 574 24.41 -23.11 37.53
N SER A 575 24.63 -24.42 37.72
CA SER A 575 23.80 -25.32 38.49
C SER A 575 24.00 -25.13 39.99
N GLY A 576 22.91 -25.24 40.76
CA GLY A 576 22.94 -25.29 42.21
C GLY A 576 21.63 -25.82 42.80
N GLY A 577 21.62 -27.12 43.13
CA GLY A 577 20.94 -27.66 44.32
C GLY A 577 19.44 -27.97 44.27
N GLY A 578 19.13 -29.26 44.05
CA GLY A 578 18.28 -30.09 44.93
C GLY A 578 16.83 -29.68 45.22
N GLY A 579 15.87 -30.44 44.70
CA GLY A 579 14.47 -30.45 45.14
C GLY A 579 13.59 -31.32 44.26
N GLU A 580 13.50 -32.62 44.58
CA GLU A 580 12.59 -33.56 43.93
C GLU A 580 11.12 -33.21 44.27
N GLY A 581 10.27 -33.09 43.23
CA GLY A 581 8.82 -32.97 43.38
C GLY A 581 8.14 -31.90 42.51
N GLY A 582 8.35 -31.91 41.19
CA GLY A 582 7.70 -30.92 40.30
C GLY A 582 7.74 -31.23 38.79
N GLY A 583 7.94 -32.49 38.39
CA GLY A 583 8.36 -32.87 37.03
C GLY A 583 7.36 -32.59 35.89
N ALA A 584 6.09 -32.29 36.17
CA ALA A 584 5.10 -32.01 35.12
C ALA A 584 4.98 -30.52 34.76
N ALA A 585 5.17 -29.61 35.72
CA ALA A 585 5.07 -28.16 35.49
C ALA A 585 6.35 -27.59 34.85
N ALA A 586 7.52 -28.03 35.33
CA ALA A 586 8.81 -27.59 34.78
C ALA A 586 9.02 -28.06 33.32
N ALA A 587 8.46 -29.21 32.94
CA ALA A 587 8.50 -29.71 31.57
C ALA A 587 7.57 -28.91 30.64
N ALA A 588 6.39 -28.49 31.13
CA ALA A 588 5.50 -27.62 30.36
C ALA A 588 6.10 -26.22 30.14
N ASP A 589 6.75 -25.62 31.16
CA ASP A 589 7.48 -24.35 31.01
C ASP A 589 8.67 -24.46 30.03
N ALA A 590 9.39 -25.59 30.04
CA ALA A 590 10.48 -25.85 29.11
C ALA A 590 9.99 -26.05 27.66
N ASP A 591 8.79 -26.59 27.45
CA ASP A 591 8.17 -26.75 26.12
C ASP A 591 7.63 -25.41 25.59
N VAL A 592 7.08 -24.55 26.45
CA VAL A 592 6.64 -23.19 26.08
C VAL A 592 7.82 -22.32 25.63
N ALA A 593 8.99 -22.48 26.26
CA ALA A 593 10.21 -21.76 25.89
C ALA A 593 10.73 -22.10 24.48
N GLN A 594 10.15 -23.09 23.79
CA GLN A 594 10.58 -23.53 22.46
C GLN A 594 9.73 -22.97 21.32
N VAL A 595 8.65 -22.25 21.61
CA VAL A 595 7.77 -21.63 20.60
C VAL A 595 7.91 -20.12 20.66
N GLN A 596 8.38 -19.54 19.57
CA GLN A 596 8.36 -18.10 19.37
C GLN A 596 7.04 -17.68 18.72
N VAL A 597 6.45 -16.58 19.21
CA VAL A 597 5.17 -16.05 18.72
C VAL A 597 5.33 -14.59 18.35
N HIS A 598 4.88 -14.21 17.15
CA HIS A 598 4.78 -12.83 16.71
C HIS A 598 3.35 -12.50 16.29
N PHE A 599 2.82 -11.38 16.78
CA PHE A 599 1.58 -10.78 16.29
C PHE A 599 1.87 -9.88 15.08
N ILE A 600 0.96 -9.88 14.11
CA ILE A 600 1.02 -9.07 12.89
C ILE A 600 -0.33 -8.38 12.64
N ASP A 601 -0.37 -7.45 11.69
CA ASP A 601 -1.58 -6.71 11.30
C ASP A 601 -2.08 -5.66 12.31
N PHE A 602 -1.21 -4.70 12.63
CA PHE A 602 -1.47 -3.60 13.56
C PHE A 602 -2.34 -2.45 12.99
N ASP A 603 -3.14 -2.68 11.95
CA ASP A 603 -3.95 -1.64 11.31
C ASP A 603 -4.94 -1.01 12.30
N TRP A 604 -5.48 -1.82 13.21
CA TRP A 604 -6.41 -1.36 14.23
C TRP A 604 -5.76 -1.11 15.57
N ALA A 605 -4.50 -1.47 15.77
CA ALA A 605 -3.88 -1.36 17.08
C ALA A 605 -3.85 0.09 17.60
N GLY A 606 -3.95 0.25 18.91
CA GLY A 606 -4.00 1.54 19.58
C GLY A 606 -3.80 1.43 21.09
N VAL A 607 -4.01 2.54 21.79
CA VAL A 607 -3.89 2.63 23.24
C VAL A 607 -5.28 2.69 23.85
N GLU A 608 -5.62 1.75 24.75
CA GLU A 608 -6.89 1.72 25.45
C GLU A 608 -7.17 3.07 26.15
N GLY A 609 -8.42 3.56 26.08
CA GLY A 609 -8.79 4.88 26.61
C GLY A 609 -8.50 6.06 25.69
N GLU A 610 -7.66 5.92 24.65
CA GLU A 610 -7.45 7.01 23.69
C GLU A 610 -8.65 7.10 22.72
N GLY A 611 -9.13 8.32 22.45
CA GLY A 611 -10.32 8.54 21.62
C GLY A 611 -10.22 7.97 20.19
N THR A 612 -8.99 7.77 19.69
CA THR A 612 -8.68 7.16 18.40
C THR A 612 -8.64 5.62 18.43
N CYS A 613 -8.64 4.99 19.60
CA CYS A 613 -8.59 3.55 19.82
C CYS A 613 -10.01 2.94 19.78
N ARG A 614 -10.59 2.90 18.58
CA ARG A 614 -11.97 2.45 18.33
C ARG A 614 -12.08 1.43 17.20
N TYR A 615 -13.06 0.54 17.27
CA TYR A 615 -13.41 -0.33 16.15
C TYR A 615 -13.97 0.49 14.97
N PRO A 616 -13.83 -0.01 13.72
CA PRO A 616 -14.48 0.63 12.58
C PRO A 616 -16.00 0.62 12.72
N LEU A 617 -16.68 1.52 12.00
CA LEU A 617 -18.15 1.59 11.96
C LEU A 617 -18.79 0.38 11.28
N LEU A 618 -18.01 -0.36 10.49
CA LEU A 618 -18.43 -1.59 9.83
C LEU A 618 -17.55 -2.73 10.32
N LEU A 619 -18.06 -3.50 11.27
CA LEU A 619 -17.46 -4.75 11.71
C LEU A 619 -17.87 -5.88 10.77
N SER A 620 -16.92 -6.78 10.47
CA SER A 620 -17.24 -7.96 9.64
C SER A 620 -18.25 -8.85 10.37
N PRO A 621 -19.37 -9.23 9.72
CA PRO A 621 -20.35 -10.15 10.31
C PRO A 621 -19.83 -11.59 10.35
N TYR A 622 -18.72 -11.89 9.66
CA TYR A 622 -18.10 -13.21 9.62
C TYR A 622 -17.14 -13.46 10.79
N ILE A 623 -16.82 -12.42 11.56
CA ILE A 623 -16.00 -12.54 12.77
C ILE A 623 -16.97 -12.65 13.95
N ALA A 624 -16.83 -13.72 14.74
CA ALA A 624 -17.49 -13.81 16.03
C ALA A 624 -16.79 -12.85 17.00
N TRP A 625 -17.39 -11.69 17.23
CA TRP A 625 -16.84 -10.67 18.12
C TRP A 625 -17.18 -10.98 19.59
N PRO A 626 -16.24 -10.73 20.54
CA PRO A 626 -16.51 -10.85 21.97
C PRO A 626 -17.63 -9.92 22.44
N ALA A 627 -18.20 -10.25 23.61
CA ALA A 627 -19.16 -9.38 24.27
C ALA A 627 -18.54 -8.00 24.56
N GLY A 628 -19.30 -6.93 24.31
CA GLY A 628 -18.85 -5.55 24.51
C GLY A 628 -18.17 -4.90 23.30
N VAL A 629 -17.80 -5.68 22.27
CA VAL A 629 -17.31 -5.12 21.00
C VAL A 629 -18.50 -4.57 20.20
N LEU A 630 -18.42 -3.29 19.81
CA LEU A 630 -19.45 -2.58 19.05
C LEU A 630 -18.81 -1.77 17.92
N PRO A 631 -19.52 -1.56 16.78
CA PRO A 631 -19.05 -0.66 15.74
C PRO A 631 -18.83 0.76 16.26
N GLY A 632 -17.66 1.35 16.01
CA GLY A 632 -17.26 2.65 16.59
C GLY A 632 -16.97 2.63 18.11
N GLY A 633 -17.13 1.47 18.75
CA GLY A 633 -16.86 1.26 20.17
C GLY A 633 -15.37 1.30 20.49
N GLU A 634 -15.05 1.54 21.75
CA GLU A 634 -13.67 1.53 22.26
C GLU A 634 -13.06 0.13 22.20
N MET A 635 -11.78 0.02 21.83
CA MET A 635 -11.05 -1.25 21.91
C MET A 635 -10.35 -1.36 23.27
N ARG A 636 -10.36 -2.56 23.85
CA ARG A 636 -9.81 -2.87 25.18
C ARG A 636 -8.96 -4.12 25.13
N GLN A 637 -7.96 -4.23 26.01
CA GLN A 637 -7.13 -5.43 26.13
C GLN A 637 -7.96 -6.69 26.38
N GLN A 638 -9.06 -6.56 27.12
CA GLN A 638 -9.97 -7.69 27.35
C GLN A 638 -10.52 -8.27 26.04
N HIS A 639 -10.80 -7.42 25.04
CA HIS A 639 -11.27 -7.89 23.75
C HIS A 639 -10.23 -8.75 23.02
N ASP A 640 -8.93 -8.40 23.13
CA ASP A 640 -7.84 -9.20 22.57
C ASP A 640 -7.72 -10.56 23.26
N THR A 641 -7.85 -10.59 24.59
CA THR A 641 -7.86 -11.83 25.38
C THR A 641 -9.04 -12.73 25.00
N ASP A 642 -10.25 -12.17 24.91
CA ASP A 642 -11.44 -12.93 24.57
C ASP A 642 -11.38 -13.44 23.12
N LEU A 643 -10.93 -12.61 22.17
CA LEU A 643 -10.69 -13.01 20.78
C LEU A 643 -9.68 -14.17 20.72
N LEU A 644 -8.58 -14.08 21.45
CA LEU A 644 -7.58 -15.15 21.49
C LEU A 644 -8.20 -16.47 21.97
N GLU A 645 -8.91 -16.47 23.10
CA GLU A 645 -9.50 -17.70 23.64
C GLU A 645 -10.52 -18.31 22.68
N MET A 646 -11.36 -17.48 22.03
CA MET A 646 -12.28 -17.94 20.99
C MET A 646 -11.53 -18.62 19.83
N GLU A 647 -10.41 -18.05 19.39
CA GLU A 647 -9.59 -18.60 18.30
C GLU A 647 -8.83 -19.87 18.69
N LEU A 648 -8.39 -20.02 19.94
CA LEU A 648 -7.73 -21.24 20.44
C LEU A 648 -8.73 -22.40 20.66
N GLN A 649 -9.99 -22.09 20.95
CA GLN A 649 -11.07 -23.07 21.15
C GLN A 649 -11.66 -23.60 19.84
N ARG A 650 -11.57 -22.85 18.74
CA ARG A 650 -12.04 -23.35 17.43
C ARG A 650 -11.34 -24.66 17.07
N THR A 651 -12.11 -25.69 16.76
CA THR A 651 -11.57 -27.00 16.35
C THR A 651 -11.38 -27.13 14.84
N ARG A 652 -11.89 -26.17 14.06
CA ARG A 652 -11.66 -26.04 12.62
C ARG A 652 -11.42 -24.57 12.29
#